data_AF-A0A1Q7GG03-F1
#
_entry.id   AF-A0A1Q7GG03-F1
#
_cell.length_a   1.000
_cell.length_b   1.000
_cell.length_c   1.000
_cell.angle_alpha   90.00
_cell.angle_beta   90.00
_cell.angle_gamma   90.00
#
_symmetry.space_group_name_H-M   'P 1'
#
loop_
_entity.id
_entity.type
_entity.pdbx_description
1 polymer ?
#
loop_
_entity_poly.entity_id
_entity_poly.type
_entity_poly.pdbx_seq_one_letter_code
_entity_poly.pdbx_strand_id
1 'polypeptide(L)'
;MIDFIGPQNASAYIRCLVLNASQLAAATAPPSPLLIIAGAGTGKTNTLAHRVAHFIKEGADPGRILLLTFTRRAAEIMVRRASSTLPASPFPRPRIPWAGTFHSVANRLLRLHASSVGLDPSFTVLDRSDSADLLNVVRNDLGFAKLPARFPKKDTCLAIYSHAVNTRAPVEQTLKRVFPAYTDWTDQLKALFRGYVAAKQQRHVLDYDDLLLYWFYLMEGDGEQVRRRFDHVLVDEYQDTNAIQAEIVLKIRTSLTVVGDDAQAIYAFRGATVRNILDFPTQFDPPATVIKLEQNYRSVQPILDASNAVIGLAAESFRKNLFSERRSEQKPLLVAAKDEQAQADYIVEGVLYTREAGIPLHHQAILMRTAHHSDLLEIELGRRNIPFVKYGGLKFLEAAHVKDVLCILRWAENPRDDVAGFRVLQLLPGMGPAHARRILGEGGSGKGEGYVSLCALLDALRTATQWSGQIGMVRKWYEPHLERLYEGASVRIGDLETLETLSKNHPSRESFLSDLTLDPPEALGDLAADPLIDEDYLILSTIHSAKGQEWDVVYILNVVDGCIPSDMATGSKEEIEEERRLLYVAMTRARDHLYLLQPHRFYTGSSRRNGDRHVYAPRTRFIPEDLLTWFEKAAARGGENEAAEGGNNGGRINVAAKLREMWT
;
A
#
# COMPACT_ATOMS: atom_id res chain seq x y z
N MET A 1 -63.76 -1.73 -4.75
CA MET A 1 -63.20 -2.52 -5.87
C MET A 1 -61.74 -2.16 -5.94
N ILE A 2 -60.88 -2.75 -5.10
CA ILE A 2 -60.27 -4.08 -5.30
C ILE A 2 -59.91 -4.26 -6.77
N ASP A 3 -58.67 -3.94 -7.12
CA ASP A 3 -57.91 -4.72 -8.08
C ASP A 3 -56.48 -4.86 -7.58
N PHE A 4 -56.11 -6.13 -7.41
CA PHE A 4 -54.81 -6.64 -7.02
C PHE A 4 -53.76 -6.31 -8.09
N ILE A 5 -52.72 -5.54 -7.76
CA ILE A 5 -51.48 -5.49 -8.54
C ILE A 5 -50.35 -5.98 -7.64
N GLY A 6 -49.87 -7.18 -7.95
CA GLY A 6 -48.86 -7.90 -7.19
C GLY A 6 -47.42 -7.34 -7.32
N PRO A 7 -46.47 -7.92 -6.57
CA PRO A 7 -45.10 -7.45 -6.48
C PRO A 7 -44.28 -7.98 -7.66
N GLN A 8 -44.24 -7.26 -8.79
CA GLN A 8 -43.40 -7.67 -9.94
C GLN A 8 -42.50 -6.58 -10.55
N ASN A 9 -42.42 -5.37 -9.98
CA ASN A 9 -41.57 -4.30 -10.54
C ASN A 9 -40.29 -3.98 -9.75
N ALA A 10 -39.68 -4.98 -9.11
CA ALA A 10 -38.37 -4.82 -8.46
C ALA A 10 -37.18 -5.40 -9.26
N SER A 11 -37.41 -6.03 -10.43
CA SER A 11 -36.37 -6.87 -11.08
C SER A 11 -36.00 -6.49 -12.53
N ALA A 12 -36.50 -5.40 -13.09
CA ALA A 12 -36.06 -4.91 -14.39
C ALA A 12 -35.31 -3.59 -14.20
N TYR A 13 -34.16 -3.43 -14.86
CA TYR A 13 -33.25 -2.27 -14.82
C TYR A 13 -32.09 -2.31 -13.81
N ILE A 14 -31.23 -3.33 -13.94
CA ILE A 14 -29.78 -3.22 -13.70
C ILE A 14 -29.08 -3.90 -14.88
N ARG A 15 -28.64 -3.13 -15.89
CA ARG A 15 -27.71 -3.63 -16.92
C ARG A 15 -26.38 -2.89 -16.80
N CYS A 16 -25.55 -3.43 -15.91
CA CYS A 16 -24.10 -3.60 -16.02
C CYS A 16 -23.67 -4.44 -14.79
N LEU A 17 -23.34 -5.71 -15.04
CA LEU A 17 -23.12 -6.82 -14.10
C LEU A 17 -24.34 -7.18 -13.22
N VAL A 18 -24.97 -8.32 -13.53
CA VAL A 18 -26.03 -8.92 -12.70
C VAL A 18 -25.42 -9.24 -11.34
N LEU A 19 -25.86 -8.53 -10.30
CA LEU A 19 -25.53 -8.91 -8.92
C LEU A 19 -26.12 -10.30 -8.65
N ASN A 20 -25.35 -11.19 -8.04
CA ASN A 20 -25.92 -12.42 -7.50
C ASN A 20 -26.84 -12.11 -6.29
N ALA A 21 -27.57 -13.12 -5.80
CA ALA A 21 -28.54 -12.94 -4.71
C ALA A 21 -27.93 -12.31 -3.45
N SER A 22 -26.74 -12.75 -3.02
CA SER A 22 -26.07 -12.21 -1.82
C SER A 22 -25.57 -10.78 -2.03
N GLN A 23 -25.03 -10.47 -3.22
CA GLN A 23 -24.59 -9.12 -3.57
C GLN A 23 -25.79 -8.16 -3.65
N LEU A 24 -26.92 -8.61 -4.22
CA LEU A 24 -28.16 -7.82 -4.27
C LEU A 24 -28.71 -7.56 -2.87
N ALA A 25 -28.73 -8.59 -2.01
CA ALA A 25 -29.14 -8.44 -0.61
C ALA A 25 -28.25 -7.43 0.14
N ALA A 26 -26.93 -7.47 -0.07
CA ALA A 26 -26.01 -6.51 0.51
C ALA A 26 -26.18 -5.09 -0.04
N ALA A 27 -26.42 -4.95 -1.35
CA ALA A 27 -26.63 -3.64 -1.98
C ALA A 27 -27.94 -2.97 -1.52
N THR A 28 -28.98 -3.75 -1.28
CA THR A 28 -30.34 -3.27 -0.95
C THR A 28 -30.71 -3.39 0.53
N ALA A 29 -29.81 -3.89 1.38
CA ALA A 29 -30.04 -3.98 2.81
C ALA A 29 -30.37 -2.60 3.42
N PRO A 30 -31.26 -2.52 4.43
CA PRO A 30 -31.69 -1.26 5.00
C PRO A 30 -30.52 -0.46 5.62
N PRO A 31 -30.71 0.84 5.90
CA PRO A 31 -29.72 1.69 6.55
C PRO A 31 -29.52 1.32 8.04
N SER A 32 -28.85 0.21 8.31
CA SER A 32 -28.49 -0.28 9.65
C SER A 32 -27.01 -0.72 9.66
N PRO A 33 -26.42 -0.95 10.85
CA PRO A 33 -25.11 -1.59 10.94
C PRO A 33 -25.07 -2.88 10.11
N LEU A 34 -24.19 -2.91 9.12
CA LEU A 34 -24.08 -3.98 8.14
C LEU A 34 -22.61 -4.36 7.96
N LEU A 35 -22.33 -5.65 8.11
CA LEU A 35 -21.04 -6.26 7.80
C LEU A 35 -21.20 -7.13 6.55
N ILE A 36 -20.47 -6.79 5.48
CA ILE A 36 -20.36 -7.61 4.28
C ILE A 36 -19.03 -8.35 4.36
N ILE A 37 -19.07 -9.63 4.76
CA ILE A 37 -17.91 -10.53 4.73
C ILE A 37 -17.77 -11.08 3.34
N ALA A 38 -16.70 -10.72 2.66
CA ALA A 38 -16.56 -11.01 1.24
C ALA A 38 -15.18 -11.56 0.94
N GLY A 39 -15.14 -12.79 0.42
CA GLY A 39 -13.88 -13.44 0.05
C GLY A 39 -13.12 -12.73 -1.07
N ALA A 40 -11.88 -13.18 -1.31
CA ALA A 40 -11.11 -12.78 -2.46
C ALA A 40 -11.93 -12.95 -3.76
N GLY A 41 -11.91 -11.94 -4.64
CA GLY A 41 -12.55 -12.03 -5.97
C GLY A 41 -14.08 -12.13 -5.98
N THR A 42 -14.77 -11.87 -4.86
CA THR A 42 -16.24 -12.01 -4.74
C THR A 42 -17.05 -10.77 -5.15
N GLY A 43 -16.37 -9.73 -5.66
CA GLY A 43 -17.02 -8.49 -6.09
C GLY A 43 -17.33 -7.50 -4.96
N LYS A 44 -16.50 -7.43 -3.91
CA LYS A 44 -16.55 -6.43 -2.81
C LYS A 44 -16.85 -5.02 -3.30
N THR A 45 -15.96 -4.49 -4.13
CA THR A 45 -16.05 -3.13 -4.68
C THR A 45 -17.30 -2.94 -5.54
N ASN A 46 -17.75 -3.98 -6.26
CA ASN A 46 -18.98 -3.89 -7.06
C ASN A 46 -20.22 -3.80 -6.16
N THR A 47 -20.27 -4.63 -5.12
CA THR A 47 -21.37 -4.64 -4.15
C THR A 47 -21.50 -3.30 -3.43
N LEU A 48 -20.38 -2.73 -2.97
CA LEU A 48 -20.32 -1.40 -2.36
C LEU A 48 -20.77 -0.30 -3.32
N ALA A 49 -20.29 -0.30 -4.56
CA ALA A 49 -20.69 0.67 -5.57
C ALA A 49 -22.20 0.63 -5.85
N HIS A 50 -22.78 -0.57 -5.95
CA HIS A 50 -24.23 -0.75 -6.11
C HIS A 50 -25.02 -0.29 -4.87
N ARG A 51 -24.48 -0.49 -3.66
CA ARG A 51 -25.10 0.03 -2.43
C ARG A 51 -25.16 1.55 -2.41
N VAL A 52 -24.06 2.22 -2.79
CA VAL A 52 -24.02 3.68 -2.91
C VAL A 52 -25.02 4.16 -3.97
N ALA A 53 -25.05 3.51 -5.14
CA ALA A 53 -26.01 3.81 -6.19
C ALA A 53 -27.47 3.60 -5.73
N HIS A 54 -27.72 2.57 -4.93
CA HIS A 54 -29.02 2.32 -4.33
C HIS A 54 -29.44 3.44 -3.37
N PHE A 55 -28.58 3.88 -2.44
CA PHE A 55 -28.89 5.02 -1.57
C PHE A 55 -29.22 6.29 -2.36
N ILE A 56 -28.45 6.62 -3.38
CA ILE A 56 -28.70 7.79 -4.23
C ILE A 56 -30.04 7.65 -4.97
N LYS A 57 -30.37 6.43 -5.46
CA LYS A 57 -31.64 6.15 -6.12
C LYS A 57 -32.84 6.32 -5.18
N GLU A 58 -32.70 5.93 -3.91
CA GLU A 58 -33.71 6.11 -2.86
C GLU A 58 -33.77 7.57 -2.32
N GLY A 59 -32.97 8.49 -2.89
CA GLY A 59 -33.05 9.92 -2.58
C GLY A 59 -32.01 10.45 -1.59
N ALA A 60 -31.00 9.65 -1.22
CA ALA A 60 -29.90 10.15 -0.38
C ALA A 60 -29.08 11.23 -1.09
N ASP A 61 -28.74 12.32 -0.38
CA ASP A 61 -27.84 13.35 -0.87
C ASP A 61 -26.40 12.78 -1.00
N PRO A 62 -25.80 12.76 -2.21
CA PRO A 62 -24.42 12.32 -2.41
C PRO A 62 -23.39 13.05 -1.53
N GLY A 63 -23.67 14.30 -1.14
CA GLY A 63 -22.84 15.10 -0.24
C GLY A 63 -22.84 14.61 1.21
N ARG A 64 -23.80 13.76 1.58
CA ARG A 64 -23.99 13.18 2.91
C ARG A 64 -23.60 11.69 2.99
N ILE A 65 -22.96 11.16 1.94
CA ILE A 65 -22.39 9.81 1.91
C ILE A 65 -20.88 9.90 2.13
N LEU A 66 -20.39 9.23 3.17
CA LEU A 66 -18.96 9.06 3.45
C LEU A 66 -18.51 7.68 2.98
N LEU A 67 -17.51 7.66 2.09
CA LEU A 67 -16.87 6.44 1.61
C LEU A 67 -15.38 6.43 1.99
N LEU A 68 -14.99 5.48 2.82
CA LEU A 68 -13.63 5.28 3.29
C LEU A 68 -13.00 4.04 2.64
N THR A 69 -11.81 4.21 2.07
CA THR A 69 -11.00 3.13 1.45
C THR A 69 -9.56 3.17 1.96
N PHE A 70 -8.75 2.16 1.62
CA PHE A 70 -7.33 2.14 1.98
C PHE A 70 -6.43 2.93 1.01
N THR A 71 -6.83 3.05 -0.25
CA THR A 71 -6.11 3.84 -1.28
C THR A 71 -7.06 4.79 -1.99
N ARG A 72 -6.56 5.93 -2.49
CA ARG A 72 -7.36 6.88 -3.27
C ARG A 72 -7.84 6.27 -4.58
N ARG A 73 -7.00 5.48 -5.24
CA ARG A 73 -7.39 4.75 -6.46
C ARG A 73 -8.61 3.87 -6.22
N ALA A 74 -8.69 3.19 -5.08
CA ALA A 74 -9.87 2.39 -4.73
C ALA A 74 -11.12 3.27 -4.55
N ALA A 75 -11.01 4.43 -3.89
CA ALA A 75 -12.11 5.38 -3.76
C ALA A 75 -12.59 5.90 -5.13
N GLU A 76 -11.67 6.32 -6.01
CA GLU A 76 -12.00 6.84 -7.35
C GLU A 76 -12.67 5.78 -8.23
N ILE A 77 -12.16 4.54 -8.23
CA ILE A 77 -12.78 3.41 -8.93
C ILE A 77 -14.19 3.18 -8.40
N MET A 78 -14.39 3.21 -7.08
CA MET A 78 -15.69 2.96 -6.47
C MET A 78 -16.69 4.07 -6.79
N VAL A 79 -16.28 5.34 -6.74
CA VAL A 79 -17.11 6.50 -7.13
C VAL A 79 -17.49 6.41 -8.61
N ARG A 80 -16.53 6.08 -9.50
CA ARG A 80 -16.79 5.88 -10.93
C ARG A 80 -17.80 4.74 -11.15
N ARG A 81 -17.64 3.62 -10.45
CA ARG A 81 -18.56 2.46 -10.53
C ARG A 81 -19.97 2.82 -10.05
N ALA A 82 -20.10 3.41 -8.86
CA ALA A 82 -21.39 3.85 -8.34
C ALA A 82 -22.11 4.79 -9.32
N SER A 83 -21.35 5.72 -9.91
CA SER A 83 -21.86 6.64 -10.94
C SER A 83 -22.31 5.91 -12.22
N SER A 84 -21.64 4.83 -12.60
CA SER A 84 -21.99 4.02 -13.79
C SER A 84 -23.17 3.09 -13.59
N THR A 85 -23.47 2.70 -12.35
CA THR A 85 -24.62 1.87 -11.99
C THR A 85 -25.93 2.67 -12.01
N LEU A 86 -25.87 3.99 -11.81
CA LEU A 86 -27.05 4.85 -11.90
C LEU A 86 -27.60 4.91 -13.34
N PRO A 87 -28.92 4.95 -13.51
CA PRO A 87 -29.53 5.08 -14.83
C PRO A 87 -29.07 6.36 -15.53
N ALA A 88 -29.08 6.34 -16.87
CA ALA A 88 -28.75 7.51 -17.67
C ALA A 88 -29.66 8.68 -17.29
N SER A 89 -29.05 9.84 -17.01
CA SER A 89 -29.73 11.06 -16.61
C SER A 89 -29.25 12.22 -17.48
N PRO A 90 -30.13 13.16 -17.87
CA PRO A 90 -29.73 14.39 -18.56
C PRO A 90 -28.93 15.33 -17.65
N PHE A 91 -28.94 15.10 -16.33
CA PHE A 91 -28.18 15.86 -15.36
C PHE A 91 -26.76 15.31 -15.17
N PRO A 92 -25.80 16.16 -14.77
CA PRO A 92 -24.45 15.70 -14.42
C PRO A 92 -24.52 14.58 -13.38
N ARG A 93 -23.69 13.55 -13.54
CA ARG A 93 -23.64 12.45 -12.59
C ARG A 93 -23.28 12.98 -11.19
N PRO A 94 -23.94 12.46 -10.13
CA PRO A 94 -23.71 12.93 -8.77
C PRO A 94 -22.25 12.70 -8.38
N ARG A 95 -21.61 13.74 -7.85
CA ARG A 95 -20.29 13.63 -7.24
C ARG A 95 -20.47 13.17 -5.81
N ILE A 96 -19.63 12.23 -5.36
CA ILE A 96 -19.53 11.83 -3.96
C ILE A 96 -18.28 12.52 -3.43
N PRO A 97 -18.40 13.72 -2.84
CA PRO A 97 -17.24 14.53 -2.47
C PRO A 97 -16.46 13.93 -1.30
N TRP A 98 -17.09 13.10 -0.47
CA TRP A 98 -16.50 12.48 0.70
C TRP A 98 -16.12 11.02 0.43
N ALA A 99 -15.28 10.82 -0.57
CA ALA A 99 -14.70 9.52 -0.89
C ALA A 99 -13.17 9.63 -0.85
N GLY A 100 -12.51 8.79 -0.05
CA GLY A 100 -11.06 8.81 0.06
C GLY A 100 -10.51 7.90 1.15
N THR A 101 -9.22 8.02 1.41
CA THR A 101 -8.57 7.34 2.54
C THR A 101 -8.95 7.97 3.87
N PHE A 102 -8.79 7.23 4.98
CA PHE A 102 -8.97 7.76 6.33
C PHE A 102 -8.18 9.07 6.55
N HIS A 103 -6.92 9.11 6.13
CA HIS A 103 -6.08 10.29 6.31
C HIS A 103 -6.53 11.47 5.43
N SER A 104 -6.90 11.23 4.17
CA SER A 104 -7.36 12.31 3.28
C SER A 104 -8.68 12.92 3.77
N VAL A 105 -9.62 12.08 4.25
CA VAL A 105 -10.86 12.53 4.87
C VAL A 105 -10.60 13.25 6.18
N ALA A 106 -9.70 12.74 7.02
CA ALA A 106 -9.28 13.38 8.26
C ALA A 106 -8.71 14.78 8.01
N ASN A 107 -7.74 14.90 7.09
CA ASN A 107 -7.13 16.18 6.71
C ASN A 107 -8.20 17.20 6.32
N ARG A 108 -9.16 16.80 5.47
CA ARG A 108 -10.25 17.68 5.06
C ARG A 108 -11.20 18.04 6.21
N LEU A 109 -11.62 17.07 7.02
CA LEU A 109 -12.49 17.33 8.17
C LEU A 109 -11.81 18.25 9.19
N LEU A 110 -10.54 18.01 9.49
CA LEU A 110 -9.77 18.81 10.44
C LEU A 110 -9.59 20.24 9.97
N ARG A 111 -9.45 20.51 8.66
CA ARG A 111 -9.45 21.88 8.15
C ARG A 111 -10.82 22.56 8.30
N LEU A 112 -11.92 21.84 8.06
CA LEU A 112 -13.27 22.39 8.27
C LEU A 112 -13.57 22.67 9.75
N HIS A 113 -12.99 21.88 10.65
CA HIS A 113 -13.23 21.94 12.08
C HIS A 113 -12.01 22.47 12.87
N ALA A 114 -11.06 23.14 12.21
CA ALA A 114 -9.75 23.47 12.78
C ALA A 114 -9.86 24.24 14.10
N SER A 115 -10.74 25.24 14.14
CA SER A 115 -11.00 26.05 15.33
C SER A 115 -11.52 25.24 16.53
N SER A 116 -12.34 24.22 16.29
CA SER A 116 -12.90 23.37 17.36
C SER A 116 -11.88 22.48 18.04
N VAL A 117 -10.77 22.17 17.35
CA VAL A 117 -9.70 21.29 17.85
C VAL A 117 -8.39 22.05 18.10
N GLY A 118 -8.43 23.38 18.10
CA GLY A 118 -7.25 24.22 18.37
C GLY A 118 -6.17 24.14 17.30
N LEU A 119 -6.54 23.82 16.06
CA LEU A 119 -5.64 23.79 14.90
C LEU A 119 -5.74 25.06 14.07
N ASP A 120 -4.62 25.40 13.42
CA ASP A 120 -4.62 26.39 12.36
C ASP A 120 -4.96 25.67 11.04
N PRO A 121 -5.97 26.12 10.26
CA PRO A 121 -6.35 25.47 9.02
C PRO A 121 -5.25 25.43 7.96
N SER A 122 -4.13 26.17 8.12
CA SER A 122 -2.95 26.11 7.25
C SER A 122 -1.90 25.07 7.70
N PHE A 123 -2.24 24.15 8.60
CA PHE A 123 -1.29 23.12 9.06
C PHE A 123 -0.73 22.31 7.88
N THR A 124 0.55 21.97 7.95
CA THR A 124 1.22 21.06 7.00
C THR A 124 1.33 19.65 7.59
N VAL A 125 1.36 18.65 6.71
CA VAL A 125 1.50 17.25 7.09
C VAL A 125 2.95 16.80 6.88
N LEU A 126 3.57 16.25 7.92
CA LEU A 126 4.91 15.70 7.89
C LEU A 126 4.89 14.31 7.27
N ASP A 127 5.84 14.04 6.36
CA ASP A 127 6.11 12.67 5.94
C ASP A 127 6.83 11.88 7.06
N ARG A 128 7.05 10.58 6.84
CA ARG A 128 7.70 9.71 7.82
C ARG A 128 9.13 10.13 8.16
N SER A 129 9.91 10.58 7.17
CA SER A 129 11.29 11.01 7.38
C SER A 129 11.35 12.30 8.17
N ASP A 130 10.50 13.26 7.83
CA ASP A 130 10.43 14.57 8.47
C ASP A 130 9.93 14.44 9.91
N SER A 131 8.97 13.55 10.14
CA SER A 131 8.51 13.15 11.47
C SER A 131 9.67 12.58 12.31
N ALA A 132 10.48 11.70 11.72
CA ALA A 132 11.66 11.14 12.39
C ALA A 132 12.71 12.22 12.66
N ASP A 133 12.92 13.17 11.75
CA ASP A 133 13.87 14.27 11.93
C ASP A 133 13.44 15.24 13.03
N LEU A 134 12.17 15.64 13.07
CA LEU A 134 11.63 16.46 14.15
C LEU A 134 11.76 15.74 15.51
N LEU A 135 11.43 14.45 15.55
CA LEU A 135 11.61 13.64 16.75
C LEU A 135 13.10 13.55 17.16
N ASN A 136 14.01 13.51 16.20
CA ASN A 136 15.45 13.54 16.47
C ASN A 136 15.93 14.87 17.04
N VAL A 137 15.34 16.00 16.61
CA VAL A 137 15.63 17.32 17.21
C VAL A 137 15.27 17.29 18.69
N VAL A 138 14.04 16.89 19.04
CA VAL A 138 13.60 16.77 20.43
C VAL A 138 14.47 15.78 21.22
N ARG A 139 14.87 14.66 20.61
CA ARG A 139 15.78 13.67 21.22
C ARG A 139 17.14 14.29 21.59
N ASN A 140 17.66 15.21 20.79
CA ASN A 140 18.90 15.91 21.06
C ASN A 140 18.72 16.99 22.14
N ASP A 141 17.61 17.73 22.10
CA ASP A 141 17.30 18.80 23.05
C ASP A 141 17.11 18.26 24.48
N LEU A 142 16.52 17.07 24.61
CA LEU A 142 16.41 16.34 25.88
C LEU A 142 17.73 15.69 26.34
N GLY A 143 18.80 15.79 25.54
CA GLY A 143 20.11 15.23 25.87
C GLY A 143 20.22 13.70 25.72
N PHE A 144 19.18 13.02 25.23
CA PHE A 144 19.15 11.54 25.15
C PHE A 144 20.17 10.97 24.17
N ALA A 145 20.58 11.75 23.17
CA ALA A 145 21.66 11.36 22.26
C ALA A 145 23.05 11.30 22.93
N LYS A 146 23.22 11.92 24.11
CA LYS A 146 24.49 11.99 24.86
C LYS A 146 24.53 11.06 26.07
N LEU A 147 23.52 10.20 26.24
CA LEU A 147 23.49 9.26 27.35
C LEU A 147 24.65 8.25 27.25
N PRO A 148 25.20 7.76 28.39
CA PRO A 148 26.27 6.77 28.38
C PRO A 148 25.88 5.45 27.73
N ALA A 149 24.61 5.06 27.86
CA ALA A 149 24.05 3.87 27.24
C ALA A 149 23.32 4.21 25.94
N ARG A 150 23.31 3.24 25.01
CA ARG A 150 22.76 3.42 23.66
C ARG A 150 21.23 3.58 23.69
N PHE A 151 20.77 4.82 23.53
CA PHE A 151 19.36 5.15 23.32
C PHE A 151 18.92 4.85 21.85
N PRO A 152 17.66 4.46 21.58
CA PRO A 152 17.16 4.22 20.23
C PRO A 152 17.36 5.41 19.27
N LYS A 153 17.51 5.09 17.98
CA LYS A 153 17.59 6.07 16.89
C LYS A 153 16.20 6.60 16.54
N LYS A 154 16.15 7.70 15.79
CA LYS A 154 14.93 8.41 15.39
C LYS A 154 13.86 7.51 14.77
N ASP A 155 14.25 6.64 13.83
CA ASP A 155 13.30 5.80 13.09
C ASP A 155 12.66 4.74 14.00
N THR A 156 13.45 4.19 14.93
CA THR A 156 12.97 3.27 15.96
C THR A 156 12.04 3.98 16.94
N CYS A 157 12.39 5.19 17.39
CA CYS A 157 11.54 5.96 18.30
C CYS A 157 10.20 6.31 17.64
N LEU A 158 10.22 6.73 16.37
CA LEU A 158 9.00 7.01 15.60
C LEU A 158 8.17 5.74 15.39
N ALA A 159 8.79 4.60 15.10
CA ALA A 159 8.08 3.32 14.97
C ALA A 159 7.37 2.91 16.28
N ILE A 160 8.03 3.09 17.43
CA ILE A 160 7.43 2.84 18.74
C ILE A 160 6.25 3.79 18.99
N TYR A 161 6.43 5.10 18.75
CA TYR A 161 5.39 6.11 18.89
C TYR A 161 4.16 5.76 18.04
N SER A 162 4.38 5.54 16.75
CA SER A 162 3.33 5.26 15.78
C SER A 162 2.59 3.96 16.12
N HIS A 163 3.30 2.90 16.49
CA HIS A 163 2.67 1.65 16.91
C HIS A 163 1.79 1.85 18.15
N ALA A 164 2.27 2.57 19.17
CA ALA A 164 1.50 2.85 20.38
C ALA A 164 0.22 3.64 20.09
N VAL A 165 0.30 4.65 19.20
CA VAL A 165 -0.86 5.44 18.77
C VAL A 165 -1.88 4.59 18.01
N ASN A 166 -1.44 3.89 16.96
CA ASN A 166 -2.32 3.14 16.06
C ASN A 166 -3.01 1.95 16.75
N THR A 167 -2.33 1.32 17.71
CA THR A 167 -2.89 0.23 18.52
C THR A 167 -3.61 0.70 19.78
N ARG A 168 -3.58 2.00 20.09
CA ARG A 168 -4.10 2.60 21.33
C ARG A 168 -3.53 1.95 22.59
N ALA A 169 -2.38 1.29 22.49
CA ALA A 169 -1.74 0.59 23.59
C ALA A 169 -0.80 1.52 24.39
N PRO A 170 -0.72 1.38 25.72
CA PRO A 170 0.30 2.06 26.51
C PRO A 170 1.72 1.76 26.00
N VAL A 171 2.62 2.73 26.14
CA VAL A 171 4.02 2.62 25.68
C VAL A 171 4.71 1.41 26.32
N GLU A 172 4.47 1.15 27.61
CA GLU A 172 4.98 0.00 28.35
C GLU A 172 4.63 -1.33 27.68
N GLN A 173 3.36 -1.48 27.28
CA GLN A 173 2.87 -2.70 26.67
C GLN A 173 3.42 -2.86 25.26
N THR A 174 3.48 -1.75 24.51
CA THR A 174 4.10 -1.71 23.18
C THR A 174 5.57 -2.14 23.23
N LEU A 175 6.33 -1.62 24.20
CA LEU A 175 7.73 -2.00 24.41
C LEU A 175 7.86 -3.47 24.77
N LYS A 176 7.12 -3.97 25.76
CA LYS A 176 7.21 -5.37 26.19
C LYS A 176 6.88 -6.37 25.07
N ARG A 177 5.89 -6.06 24.22
CA ARG A 177 5.39 -7.00 23.21
C ARG A 177 6.15 -6.92 21.89
N VAL A 178 6.43 -5.71 21.39
CA VAL A 178 6.90 -5.51 20.02
C VAL A 178 8.34 -5.01 19.98
N PHE A 179 8.75 -4.25 21.00
CA PHE A 179 10.06 -3.60 21.06
C PHE A 179 10.83 -3.93 22.35
N PRO A 180 10.97 -5.22 22.73
CA PRO A 180 11.42 -5.62 24.07
C PRO A 180 12.82 -5.11 24.41
N ALA A 181 13.68 -4.97 23.40
CA ALA A 181 15.03 -4.42 23.51
C ALA A 181 15.10 -2.97 24.03
N TYR A 182 13.97 -2.25 24.09
CA TYR A 182 13.91 -0.85 24.52
C TYR A 182 13.07 -0.63 25.78
N THR A 183 12.70 -1.69 26.49
CA THR A 183 11.86 -1.62 27.70
C THR A 183 12.48 -0.75 28.80
N ASP A 184 13.80 -0.80 28.97
CA ASP A 184 14.54 -0.01 29.98
C ASP A 184 14.48 1.51 29.74
N TRP A 185 14.04 1.93 28.54
CA TRP A 185 13.95 3.33 28.13
C TRP A 185 12.54 3.92 28.24
N THR A 186 11.61 3.24 28.93
CA THR A 186 10.19 3.60 28.92
C THR A 186 9.94 5.06 29.33
N ASP A 187 10.55 5.54 30.42
CA ASP A 187 10.32 6.90 30.91
C ASP A 187 10.90 7.97 29.97
N GLN A 188 12.10 7.72 29.44
CA GLN A 188 12.75 8.59 28.46
C GLN A 188 11.96 8.64 27.15
N LEU A 189 11.43 7.51 26.69
CA LEU A 189 10.57 7.45 25.49
C LEU A 189 9.27 8.23 25.70
N LYS A 190 8.62 8.10 26.87
CA LYS A 190 7.44 8.93 27.21
C LYS A 190 7.77 10.42 27.24
N ALA A 191 8.91 10.80 27.82
CA ALA A 191 9.35 12.19 27.83
C ALA A 191 9.61 12.72 26.41
N LEU A 192 10.26 11.90 25.57
CA LEU A 192 10.49 12.20 24.15
C LEU A 192 9.19 12.37 23.38
N PHE A 193 8.23 11.47 23.54
CA PHE A 193 6.94 11.54 22.85
C PHE A 193 6.12 12.75 23.29
N ARG A 194 6.15 13.11 24.57
CA ARG A 194 5.54 14.36 25.06
C ARG A 194 6.19 15.59 24.42
N GLY A 195 7.52 15.63 24.37
CA GLY A 195 8.25 16.71 23.71
C GLY A 195 7.98 16.78 22.21
N TYR A 196 7.83 15.62 21.55
CA TYR A 196 7.50 15.52 20.14
C TYR A 196 6.12 16.08 19.82
N VAL A 197 5.09 15.72 20.61
CA VAL A 197 3.74 16.29 20.48
C VAL A 197 3.76 17.81 20.68
N ALA A 198 4.44 18.30 21.72
CA ALA A 198 4.56 19.74 21.97
C ALA A 198 5.28 20.46 20.81
N ALA A 199 6.35 19.87 20.27
CA ALA A 199 7.11 20.43 19.16
C ALA A 199 6.28 20.52 17.87
N LYS A 200 5.43 19.53 17.60
CA LYS A 200 4.47 19.52 16.48
C LYS A 200 3.42 20.62 16.63
N GLN A 201 2.80 20.72 17.82
CA GLN A 201 1.79 21.74 18.13
C GLN A 201 2.31 23.17 18.00
N GLN A 202 3.51 23.46 18.54
CA GLN A 202 4.14 24.79 18.42
C GLN A 202 4.38 25.22 16.97
N ARG A 203 4.58 24.26 16.06
CA ARG A 203 4.89 24.49 14.64
C ARG A 203 3.68 24.38 13.73
N HIS A 204 2.50 24.07 14.28
CA HIS A 204 1.28 23.83 13.50
C HIS A 204 1.50 22.78 12.40
N VAL A 205 2.21 21.70 12.74
CA VAL A 205 2.44 20.57 11.85
C VAL A 205 1.80 19.32 12.44
N LEU A 206 1.26 18.47 11.58
CA LEU A 206 0.68 17.17 11.95
C LEU A 206 1.44 16.06 11.24
N ASP A 207 1.54 14.87 11.82
CA ASP A 207 1.91 13.66 11.08
C ASP A 207 0.67 12.82 10.73
N TYR A 208 0.86 11.65 10.09
CA TYR A 208 -0.25 10.75 9.74
C TYR A 208 -1.04 10.29 10.97
N ASP A 209 -0.33 9.99 12.06
CA ASP A 209 -0.93 9.47 13.29
C ASP A 209 -1.78 10.57 13.96
N ASP A 210 -1.31 11.82 13.91
CA ASP A 210 -2.05 12.98 14.40
C ASP A 210 -3.36 13.20 13.63
N LEU A 211 -3.39 13.03 12.31
CA LEU A 211 -4.63 13.19 11.56
C LEU A 211 -5.74 12.27 12.10
N LEU A 212 -5.39 11.03 12.46
CA LEU A 212 -6.32 10.11 13.09
C LEU A 212 -6.63 10.50 14.54
N LEU A 213 -5.62 10.89 15.33
CA LEU A 213 -5.82 11.30 16.73
C LEU A 213 -6.71 12.54 16.86
N TYR A 214 -6.45 13.59 16.07
CA TYR A 214 -7.28 14.79 16.09
C TYR A 214 -8.70 14.49 15.60
N TRP A 215 -8.89 13.63 14.59
CA TRP A 215 -10.23 13.22 14.19
C TRP A 215 -10.93 12.42 15.30
N PHE A 216 -10.22 11.50 15.95
CA PHE A 216 -10.74 10.76 17.09
C PHE A 216 -11.19 11.69 18.23
N TYR A 217 -10.35 12.64 18.65
CA TYR A 217 -10.71 13.58 19.72
C TYR A 217 -11.78 14.60 19.29
N LEU A 218 -11.84 14.97 18.00
CA LEU A 218 -12.97 15.73 17.44
C LEU A 218 -14.28 14.96 17.66
N MET A 219 -14.28 13.64 17.45
CA MET A 219 -15.47 12.82 17.68
C MET A 219 -15.84 12.70 19.17
N GLU A 220 -14.89 12.80 20.09
CA GLU A 220 -15.14 12.78 21.55
C GLU A 220 -15.65 14.12 22.08
N GLY A 221 -15.18 15.23 21.53
CA GLY A 221 -15.66 16.57 21.87
C GLY A 221 -16.91 16.96 21.06
N ASP A 222 -16.69 17.49 19.87
CA ASP A 222 -17.73 18.08 19.00
C ASP A 222 -18.17 17.14 17.85
N GLY A 223 -18.25 15.85 18.15
CA GLY A 223 -18.55 14.81 17.15
C GLY A 223 -19.93 14.95 16.51
N GLU A 224 -20.84 15.70 17.13
CA GLU A 224 -22.19 15.92 16.62
C GLU A 224 -22.20 16.69 15.30
N GLN A 225 -21.31 17.67 15.12
CA GLN A 225 -21.20 18.38 13.85
C GLN A 225 -20.75 17.47 12.70
N VAL A 226 -19.85 16.53 13.01
CA VAL A 226 -19.36 15.54 12.05
C VAL A 226 -20.47 14.52 11.74
N ARG A 227 -21.16 14.00 12.76
CA ARG A 227 -22.28 13.06 12.58
C ARG A 227 -23.39 13.62 11.71
N ARG A 228 -23.79 14.87 11.94
CA ARG A 228 -24.82 15.55 11.13
C ARG A 228 -24.45 15.74 9.68
N ARG A 229 -23.18 15.59 9.30
CA ARG A 229 -22.73 15.70 7.92
C ARG A 229 -23.01 14.44 7.11
N PHE A 230 -23.07 13.27 7.75
CA PHE A 230 -23.10 11.99 7.05
C PHE A 230 -24.28 11.13 7.47
N ASP A 231 -25.18 10.83 6.53
CA ASP A 231 -26.29 9.91 6.77
C ASP A 231 -25.85 8.44 6.61
N HIS A 232 -24.95 8.20 5.66
CA HIS A 232 -24.43 6.88 5.32
C HIS A 232 -22.91 6.87 5.36
N VAL A 233 -22.34 5.88 6.05
CA VAL A 233 -20.90 5.65 6.13
C VAL A 233 -20.60 4.27 5.58
N LEU A 234 -19.71 4.20 4.61
CA LEU A 234 -19.26 2.96 3.99
C LEU A 234 -17.74 2.85 4.13
N VAL A 235 -17.27 1.70 4.61
CA VAL A 235 -15.83 1.43 4.79
C VAL A 235 -15.46 0.16 4.04
N ASP A 236 -14.51 0.27 3.12
CA ASP A 236 -13.90 -0.87 2.41
C ASP A 236 -12.62 -1.34 3.12
N GLU A 237 -12.24 -2.60 2.88
CA GLU A 237 -11.06 -3.25 3.48
C GLU A 237 -10.99 -3.10 5.03
N TYR A 238 -12.14 -3.24 5.70
CA TYR A 238 -12.27 -2.98 7.13
C TYR A 238 -11.37 -3.86 8.02
N GLN A 239 -10.96 -5.03 7.54
CA GLN A 239 -10.04 -5.92 8.25
C GLN A 239 -8.63 -5.32 8.44
N ASP A 240 -8.26 -4.32 7.65
CA ASP A 240 -6.95 -3.67 7.73
C ASP A 240 -6.96 -2.44 8.63
N THR A 241 -8.12 -2.08 9.18
CA THR A 241 -8.23 -0.93 10.07
C THR A 241 -7.45 -1.17 11.36
N ASN A 242 -6.80 -0.11 11.85
CA ASN A 242 -6.22 -0.09 13.19
C ASN A 242 -7.28 0.25 14.26
N ALA A 243 -6.90 0.23 15.54
CA ALA A 243 -7.83 0.47 16.63
C ALA A 243 -8.48 1.86 16.54
N ILE A 244 -7.68 2.90 16.28
CA ILE A 244 -8.18 4.27 16.23
C ILE A 244 -9.15 4.52 15.07
N GLN A 245 -8.89 3.97 13.89
CA GLN A 245 -9.77 4.04 12.72
C GLN A 245 -11.12 3.37 12.99
N ALA A 246 -11.10 2.18 13.61
CA ALA A 246 -12.33 1.49 13.99
C ALA A 246 -13.12 2.29 15.03
N GLU A 247 -12.47 2.84 16.06
CA GLU A 247 -13.12 3.69 17.06
C GLU A 247 -13.76 4.96 16.43
N ILE A 248 -13.05 5.62 15.50
CA ILE A 248 -13.59 6.79 14.76
C ILE A 248 -14.89 6.39 14.04
N VAL A 249 -14.86 5.32 13.26
CA VAL A 249 -16.00 4.85 12.46
C VAL A 249 -17.17 4.49 13.37
N LEU A 250 -16.91 3.77 14.47
CA LEU A 250 -17.93 3.40 15.45
C LEU A 250 -18.53 4.61 16.18
N LYS A 251 -17.80 5.72 16.35
CA LYS A 251 -18.31 6.96 16.97
C LYS A 251 -19.18 7.79 16.02
N ILE A 252 -19.09 7.60 14.70
CA ILE A 252 -19.97 8.30 13.73
C ILE A 252 -21.41 7.77 13.85
N ARG A 253 -21.61 6.47 14.13
CA ARG A 253 -22.90 5.81 14.45
C ARG A 253 -24.07 5.96 13.46
N THR A 254 -23.94 6.67 12.34
CA THR A 254 -24.97 6.72 11.29
C THR A 254 -24.97 5.42 10.48
N SER A 255 -25.82 5.27 9.45
CA SER A 255 -25.99 4.02 8.68
C SER A 255 -24.65 3.46 8.20
N LEU A 256 -24.07 2.53 8.98
CA LEU A 256 -22.69 2.09 8.83
C LEU A 256 -22.63 0.75 8.12
N THR A 257 -21.99 0.73 6.97
CA THR A 257 -21.66 -0.49 6.23
C THR A 257 -20.15 -0.68 6.21
N VAL A 258 -19.67 -1.81 6.71
CA VAL A 258 -18.26 -2.19 6.59
C VAL A 258 -18.15 -3.43 5.71
N VAL A 259 -17.12 -3.46 4.87
CA VAL A 259 -16.84 -4.55 3.96
C VAL A 259 -15.40 -4.99 4.15
N GLY A 260 -15.18 -6.29 4.16
CA GLY A 260 -13.83 -6.81 4.31
C GLY A 260 -13.74 -8.32 4.21
N ASP A 261 -12.50 -8.78 4.30
CA ASP A 261 -12.14 -10.19 4.27
C ASP A 261 -11.16 -10.48 5.42
N ASP A 262 -11.61 -11.14 6.49
CA ASP A 262 -10.76 -11.54 7.62
C ASP A 262 -9.54 -12.37 7.21
N ALA A 263 -9.63 -13.14 6.12
CA ALA A 263 -8.53 -13.90 5.56
C ALA A 263 -7.51 -13.04 4.79
N GLN A 264 -7.80 -11.76 4.54
CA GLN A 264 -6.90 -10.81 3.89
C GLN A 264 -6.36 -9.74 4.86
N ALA A 265 -6.48 -9.93 6.17
CA ALA A 265 -5.89 -9.04 7.18
C ALA A 265 -4.37 -9.28 7.27
N ILE A 266 -3.57 -8.42 6.62
CA ILE A 266 -2.11 -8.61 6.46
C ILE A 266 -1.28 -7.34 6.77
N TYR A 267 -1.85 -6.39 7.51
CA TYR A 267 -1.16 -5.14 7.87
C TYR A 267 -1.01 -4.96 9.38
N ALA A 268 -0.92 -6.03 10.18
CA ALA A 268 -0.82 -5.87 11.64
C ALA A 268 0.50 -5.19 12.05
N PHE A 269 1.55 -5.29 11.23
CA PHE A 269 2.79 -4.50 11.40
C PHE A 269 2.57 -2.97 11.33
N ARG A 270 1.43 -2.51 10.79
CA ARG A 270 0.98 -1.09 10.80
C ARG A 270 -0.02 -0.80 11.93
N GLY A 271 -0.23 -1.74 12.85
CA GLY A 271 -1.20 -1.63 13.94
C GLY A 271 -2.63 -2.03 13.57
N ALA A 272 -2.85 -2.61 12.38
CA ALA A 272 -4.14 -3.19 12.01
C ALA A 272 -4.49 -4.37 12.93
N THR A 273 -5.79 -4.60 13.17
CA THR A 273 -6.23 -5.76 13.95
C THR A 273 -7.43 -6.44 13.30
N VAL A 274 -7.30 -7.75 13.04
CA VAL A 274 -8.40 -8.58 12.53
C VAL A 274 -9.60 -8.61 13.48
N ARG A 275 -9.39 -8.30 14.78
CA ARG A 275 -10.48 -8.21 15.77
C ARG A 275 -11.53 -7.17 15.39
N ASN A 276 -11.14 -6.07 14.73
CA ASN A 276 -12.08 -5.04 14.30
C ASN A 276 -13.22 -5.64 13.44
N ILE A 277 -12.88 -6.48 12.46
CA ILE A 277 -13.89 -7.10 11.59
C ILE A 277 -14.60 -8.29 12.27
N LEU A 278 -13.89 -9.08 13.07
CA LEU A 278 -14.47 -10.24 13.77
C LEU A 278 -15.49 -9.83 14.84
N ASP A 279 -15.20 -8.76 15.58
CA ASP A 279 -16.02 -8.30 16.70
C ASP A 279 -17.13 -7.33 16.28
N PHE A 280 -17.05 -6.77 15.07
CA PHE A 280 -17.99 -5.77 14.55
C PHE A 280 -19.47 -6.09 14.81
N PRO A 281 -19.98 -7.32 14.56
CA PRO A 281 -21.41 -7.60 14.75
C PRO A 281 -21.90 -7.39 16.17
N THR A 282 -21.02 -7.59 17.16
CA THR A 282 -21.35 -7.50 18.58
C THR A 282 -21.22 -6.10 19.16
N GLN A 283 -20.75 -5.12 18.38
CA GLN A 283 -20.56 -3.73 18.80
C GLN A 283 -21.86 -2.89 18.78
N PHE A 284 -22.99 -3.49 18.39
CA PHE A 284 -24.26 -2.82 18.19
C PHE A 284 -25.39 -3.52 18.95
N ASP A 285 -26.40 -2.75 19.35
CA ASP A 285 -27.66 -3.24 19.91
C ASP A 285 -28.83 -2.64 19.10
N PRO A 286 -29.55 -3.42 18.28
CA PRO A 286 -29.34 -4.85 18.01
C PRO A 286 -28.02 -5.15 17.25
N PRO A 287 -27.51 -6.39 17.28
CA PRO A 287 -26.30 -6.80 16.56
C PRO A 287 -26.35 -6.48 15.06
N ALA A 288 -25.20 -6.18 14.47
CA ALA A 288 -25.12 -5.84 13.05
C ALA A 288 -25.54 -7.02 12.17
N THR A 289 -26.20 -6.71 11.04
CA THR A 289 -26.53 -7.72 10.03
C THR A 289 -25.23 -8.18 9.35
N VAL A 290 -25.07 -9.49 9.14
CA VAL A 290 -23.90 -10.06 8.46
C VAL A 290 -24.33 -10.73 7.18
N ILE A 291 -23.76 -10.31 6.05
CA ILE A 291 -24.00 -10.91 4.72
C ILE A 291 -22.67 -11.45 4.19
N LYS A 292 -22.68 -12.71 3.71
CA LYS A 292 -21.49 -13.37 3.15
C LYS A 292 -21.53 -13.35 1.62
N LEU A 293 -20.42 -12.95 1.01
CA LEU A 293 -20.18 -13.11 -0.43
C LEU A 293 -19.15 -14.23 -0.63
N GLU A 294 -19.58 -15.33 -1.26
CA GLU A 294 -18.78 -16.56 -1.40
C GLU A 294 -18.49 -16.93 -2.87
N GLN A 295 -19.30 -16.48 -3.82
CA GLN A 295 -19.06 -16.70 -5.24
C GLN A 295 -17.90 -15.82 -5.72
N ASN A 296 -16.80 -16.46 -6.12
CA ASN A 296 -15.62 -15.85 -6.69
C ASN A 296 -15.73 -15.80 -8.23
N TYR A 297 -15.37 -14.65 -8.80
CA TYR A 297 -15.40 -14.38 -10.24
C TYR A 297 -14.01 -14.30 -10.88
N ARG A 298 -12.95 -14.46 -10.08
CA ARG A 298 -11.55 -14.25 -10.47
C ARG A 298 -10.86 -15.56 -10.84
N SER A 299 -10.81 -16.47 -9.87
CA SER A 299 -9.96 -17.65 -9.88
C SER A 299 -10.76 -18.89 -10.32
N VAL A 300 -10.07 -19.82 -10.97
CA VAL A 300 -10.60 -21.16 -11.23
C VAL A 300 -10.80 -21.96 -9.94
N GLN A 301 -11.76 -22.89 -9.93
CA GLN A 301 -12.12 -23.67 -8.75
C GLN A 301 -10.91 -24.39 -8.09
N PRO A 302 -9.99 -25.06 -8.82
CA PRO A 302 -8.86 -25.75 -8.17
C PRO A 302 -7.94 -24.83 -7.35
N ILE A 303 -7.74 -23.58 -7.80
CA ILE A 303 -6.97 -22.58 -7.04
C ILE A 303 -7.71 -22.22 -5.74
N LEU A 304 -9.04 -22.06 -5.81
CA LEU A 304 -9.86 -21.75 -4.64
C LEU A 304 -9.92 -22.91 -3.67
N ASP A 305 -10.01 -24.15 -4.13
CA ASP A 305 -10.02 -25.32 -3.27
C ASP A 305 -8.73 -25.40 -2.45
N ALA A 306 -7.57 -25.24 -3.10
CA ALA A 306 -6.28 -25.18 -2.42
C ALA A 306 -6.19 -24.00 -1.45
N SER A 307 -6.67 -22.82 -1.85
CA SER A 307 -6.64 -21.60 -1.02
C SER A 307 -7.56 -21.73 0.20
N ASN A 308 -8.78 -22.27 0.03
CA ASN A 308 -9.75 -22.56 1.08
C ASN A 308 -9.19 -23.59 2.06
N ALA A 309 -8.49 -24.61 1.58
CA ALA A 309 -7.85 -25.60 2.42
C ALA A 309 -6.73 -24.99 3.30
N VAL A 310 -5.88 -24.14 2.73
CA VAL A 310 -4.81 -23.45 3.46
C VAL A 310 -5.36 -22.53 4.55
N ILE A 311 -6.34 -21.69 4.21
CA ILE A 311 -6.94 -20.74 5.17
C ILE A 311 -7.89 -21.42 6.16
N GLY A 312 -8.47 -22.57 5.79
CA GLY A 312 -9.36 -23.35 6.66
C GLY A 312 -8.67 -23.91 7.91
N LEU A 313 -7.33 -23.90 7.94
CA LEU A 313 -6.53 -24.23 9.13
C LEU A 313 -6.36 -23.06 10.10
N ALA A 314 -6.90 -21.87 9.79
CA ALA A 314 -6.85 -20.72 10.69
C ALA A 314 -7.73 -20.93 11.93
N ALA A 315 -7.23 -20.54 13.10
CA ALA A 315 -7.90 -20.77 14.39
C ALA A 315 -9.21 -19.97 14.54
N GLU A 316 -9.22 -18.72 14.07
CA GLU A 316 -10.37 -17.82 14.12
C GLU A 316 -10.64 -17.26 12.72
N SER A 317 -11.88 -17.42 12.24
CA SER A 317 -12.31 -16.86 10.96
C SER A 317 -13.83 -16.85 10.83
N PHE A 318 -14.34 -16.00 9.95
CA PHE A 318 -15.69 -16.20 9.42
C PHE A 318 -15.65 -17.39 8.45
N ARG A 319 -16.20 -18.53 8.88
CA ARG A 319 -16.34 -19.70 8.01
C ARG A 319 -17.09 -19.31 6.74
N LYS A 320 -16.36 -19.36 5.62
CA LYS A 320 -16.83 -19.11 4.27
C LYS A 320 -16.16 -20.11 3.34
N ASN A 321 -16.89 -20.56 2.34
CA ASN A 321 -16.34 -21.49 1.35
C ASN A 321 -16.41 -20.84 -0.03
N LEU A 322 -15.26 -20.38 -0.54
CA LEU A 322 -15.24 -19.71 -1.84
C LEU A 322 -15.44 -20.72 -2.97
N PHE A 323 -16.38 -20.44 -3.85
CA PHE A 323 -16.65 -21.26 -5.02
C PHE A 323 -16.67 -20.40 -6.29
N SER A 324 -16.34 -21.00 -7.42
CA SER A 324 -16.26 -20.36 -8.73
C SER A 324 -17.01 -21.18 -9.77
N GLU A 325 -17.54 -20.49 -10.77
CA GLU A 325 -18.07 -21.12 -11.99
C GLU A 325 -16.96 -21.35 -13.02
N ARG A 326 -15.79 -20.72 -12.86
CA ARG A 326 -14.61 -20.96 -13.70
C ARG A 326 -14.05 -22.35 -13.38
N ARG A 327 -14.05 -23.23 -14.38
CA ARG A 327 -13.53 -24.60 -14.28
C ARG A 327 -12.15 -24.69 -14.92
N SER A 328 -11.31 -25.54 -14.34
CA SER A 328 -10.03 -25.96 -14.89
C SER A 328 -9.75 -27.37 -14.40
N GLU A 329 -9.07 -28.17 -15.21
CA GLU A 329 -8.56 -29.48 -14.79
C GLU A 329 -7.19 -29.37 -14.10
N GLN A 330 -6.51 -28.23 -14.27
CA GLN A 330 -5.19 -27.99 -13.72
C GLN A 330 -5.28 -27.55 -12.26
N LYS A 331 -4.59 -28.29 -11.39
CA LYS A 331 -4.38 -27.89 -9.99
C LYS A 331 -3.22 -26.89 -9.90
N PRO A 332 -3.12 -26.11 -8.81
CA PRO A 332 -1.92 -25.34 -8.53
C PRO A 332 -0.68 -26.25 -8.46
N LEU A 333 0.43 -25.80 -9.04
CA LEU A 333 1.68 -26.56 -9.04
C LEU A 333 2.51 -26.24 -7.80
N LEU A 334 2.96 -27.28 -7.12
CA LEU A 334 3.97 -27.23 -6.08
C LEU A 334 5.30 -27.69 -6.67
N VAL A 335 6.21 -26.75 -6.91
CA VAL A 335 7.43 -26.98 -7.69
C VAL A 335 8.63 -27.09 -6.77
N ALA A 336 9.21 -28.29 -6.67
CA ALA A 336 10.47 -28.50 -5.97
C ALA A 336 11.64 -27.97 -6.81
N ALA A 337 12.49 -27.13 -6.21
CA ALA A 337 13.70 -26.62 -6.84
C ALA A 337 14.94 -26.98 -6.01
N LYS A 338 16.05 -27.30 -6.67
CA LYS A 338 17.31 -27.66 -6.00
C LYS A 338 17.81 -26.52 -5.11
N ASP A 339 17.75 -25.29 -5.62
CA ASP A 339 18.21 -24.06 -5.00
C ASP A 339 17.51 -22.84 -5.62
N GLU A 340 17.89 -21.63 -5.17
CA GLU A 340 17.36 -20.36 -5.67
C GLU A 340 17.64 -20.12 -7.16
N GLN A 341 18.73 -20.66 -7.70
CA GLN A 341 19.05 -20.56 -9.13
C GLN A 341 18.09 -21.43 -9.96
N ALA A 342 17.91 -22.69 -9.58
CA ALA A 342 16.95 -23.58 -10.24
C ALA A 342 15.51 -23.03 -10.18
N GLN A 343 15.15 -22.35 -9.09
CA GLN A 343 13.89 -21.61 -8.99
C GLN A 343 13.81 -20.49 -10.03
N ALA A 344 14.83 -19.64 -10.12
CA ALA A 344 14.84 -18.52 -11.08
C ALA A 344 14.77 -19.02 -12.53
N ASP A 345 15.52 -20.06 -12.88
CA ASP A 345 15.51 -20.65 -14.22
C ASP A 345 14.14 -21.23 -14.59
N TYR A 346 13.52 -21.99 -13.70
CA TYR A 346 12.17 -22.53 -13.92
C TYR A 346 11.13 -21.43 -14.16
N ILE A 347 11.18 -20.36 -13.36
CA ILE A 347 10.25 -19.24 -13.51
C ILE A 347 10.44 -18.55 -14.85
N VAL A 348 11.69 -18.25 -15.23
CA VAL A 348 11.94 -17.55 -16.48
C VAL A 348 11.52 -18.39 -17.69
N GLU A 349 11.81 -19.70 -17.69
CA GLU A 349 11.33 -20.61 -18.74
C GLU A 349 9.80 -20.65 -18.78
N GLY A 350 9.14 -20.69 -17.62
CA GLY A 350 7.67 -20.65 -17.53
C GLY A 350 7.05 -19.35 -18.03
N VAL A 351 7.65 -18.20 -17.72
CA VAL A 351 7.21 -16.88 -18.18
C VAL A 351 7.32 -16.78 -19.71
N LEU A 352 8.44 -17.22 -20.28
CA LEU A 352 8.63 -17.23 -21.73
C LEU A 352 7.68 -18.21 -22.42
N TYR A 353 7.49 -19.41 -21.85
CA TYR A 353 6.56 -20.39 -22.39
C TYR A 353 5.12 -19.87 -22.43
N THR A 354 4.64 -19.27 -21.34
CA THR A 354 3.28 -18.71 -21.27
C THR A 354 3.12 -17.47 -22.15
N ARG A 355 4.17 -16.67 -22.31
CA ARG A 355 4.23 -15.57 -23.31
C ARG A 355 4.04 -16.10 -24.73
N GLU A 356 4.78 -17.14 -25.12
CA GLU A 356 4.62 -17.79 -26.45
C GLU A 356 3.26 -18.48 -26.61
N ALA A 357 2.64 -18.93 -25.51
CA ALA A 357 1.27 -19.43 -25.50
C ALA A 357 0.20 -18.32 -25.60
N GLY A 358 0.60 -17.05 -25.65
CA GLY A 358 -0.28 -15.90 -25.88
C GLY A 358 -0.70 -15.13 -24.62
N ILE A 359 -0.12 -15.39 -23.44
CA ILE A 359 -0.38 -14.61 -22.23
C ILE A 359 0.64 -13.47 -22.11
N PRO A 360 0.23 -12.19 -22.25
CA PRO A 360 1.15 -11.05 -22.20
C PRO A 360 1.93 -10.98 -20.88
N LEU A 361 3.16 -10.43 -20.91
CA LEU A 361 4.00 -10.32 -19.71
C LEU A 361 3.31 -9.55 -18.57
N HIS A 362 2.53 -8.51 -18.87
CA HIS A 362 1.83 -7.72 -17.86
C HIS A 362 0.62 -8.44 -17.23
N HIS A 363 0.22 -9.59 -17.78
CA HIS A 363 -0.76 -10.52 -17.19
C HIS A 363 -0.09 -11.63 -16.35
N GLN A 364 1.22 -11.55 -16.17
CA GLN A 364 2.00 -12.49 -15.36
C GLN A 364 2.67 -11.75 -14.20
N ALA A 365 2.71 -12.39 -13.03
CA ALA A 365 3.32 -11.79 -11.85
C ALA A 365 4.15 -12.78 -11.03
N ILE A 366 5.19 -12.23 -10.40
CA ILE A 366 6.06 -12.93 -9.47
C ILE A 366 5.93 -12.25 -8.10
N LEU A 367 5.45 -13.03 -7.13
CA LEU A 367 5.16 -12.58 -5.78
C LEU A 367 6.20 -13.08 -4.81
N MET A 368 6.62 -12.19 -3.90
CA MET A 368 7.66 -12.48 -2.91
C MET A 368 7.30 -11.96 -1.53
N ARG A 369 7.75 -12.66 -0.48
CA ARG A 369 7.55 -12.20 0.90
C ARG A 369 8.36 -10.94 1.22
N THR A 370 9.61 -10.89 0.77
CA THR A 370 10.53 -9.77 0.99
C THR A 370 11.15 -9.36 -0.33
N ALA A 371 11.34 -8.05 -0.53
CA ALA A 371 11.80 -7.50 -1.80
C ALA A 371 13.17 -8.03 -2.27
N HIS A 372 14.06 -8.48 -1.35
CA HIS A 372 15.37 -9.03 -1.73
C HIS A 372 15.28 -10.48 -2.22
N HIS A 373 14.15 -11.18 -2.05
CA HIS A 373 13.99 -12.54 -2.56
C HIS A 373 13.99 -12.60 -4.10
N SER A 374 13.77 -11.47 -4.79
CA SER A 374 13.83 -11.41 -6.26
C SER A 374 15.19 -11.03 -6.83
N ASP A 375 16.19 -10.70 -6.01
CA ASP A 375 17.45 -10.11 -6.50
C ASP A 375 18.14 -11.00 -7.54
N LEU A 376 18.21 -12.33 -7.31
CA LEU A 376 18.77 -13.28 -8.27
C LEU A 376 17.94 -13.39 -9.55
N LEU A 377 16.62 -13.41 -9.40
CA LEU A 377 15.69 -13.49 -10.51
C LEU A 377 15.76 -12.25 -11.40
N GLU A 378 15.92 -11.05 -10.83
CA GLU A 378 16.08 -9.80 -11.57
C GLU A 378 17.33 -9.83 -12.47
N ILE A 379 18.42 -10.41 -11.98
CA ILE A 379 19.64 -10.63 -12.77
C ILE A 379 19.34 -11.58 -13.94
N GLU A 380 18.63 -12.68 -13.70
CA GLU A 380 18.28 -13.66 -14.74
C GLU A 380 17.29 -13.12 -15.78
N LEU A 381 16.30 -12.32 -15.36
CA LEU A 381 15.38 -11.61 -16.25
C LEU A 381 16.15 -10.64 -17.15
N GLY A 382 17.06 -9.84 -16.58
CA GLY A 382 17.92 -8.93 -17.33
C GLY A 382 18.84 -9.67 -18.31
N ARG A 383 19.44 -10.80 -17.89
CA ARG A 383 20.30 -11.64 -18.75
C ARG A 383 19.57 -12.18 -19.97
N ARG A 384 18.28 -12.48 -19.83
CA ARG A 384 17.42 -13.01 -20.90
C ARG A 384 16.58 -11.94 -21.60
N ASN A 385 16.86 -10.66 -21.32
CA ASN A 385 16.19 -9.50 -21.92
C ASN A 385 14.66 -9.50 -21.74
N ILE A 386 14.17 -9.94 -20.57
CA ILE A 386 12.75 -9.91 -20.25
C ILE A 386 12.45 -8.59 -19.52
N PRO A 387 11.65 -7.68 -20.10
CA PRO A 387 11.30 -6.43 -19.45
C PRO A 387 10.47 -6.68 -18.19
N PHE A 388 10.77 -5.98 -17.09
CA PHE A 388 10.03 -6.11 -15.85
C PHE A 388 9.92 -4.80 -15.07
N VAL A 389 8.88 -4.71 -14.24
CA VAL A 389 8.66 -3.62 -13.28
C VAL A 389 8.55 -4.22 -11.88
N LYS A 390 9.31 -3.65 -10.93
CA LYS A 390 9.27 -4.04 -9.51
C LYS A 390 8.44 -3.04 -8.70
N TYR A 391 7.28 -3.48 -8.23
CA TYR A 391 6.43 -2.72 -7.32
C TYR A 391 6.90 -2.90 -5.86
N GLY A 392 6.93 -1.79 -5.11
CA GLY A 392 7.28 -1.80 -3.68
C GLY A 392 8.55 -1.03 -3.28
N GLY A 393 8.88 0.07 -3.97
CA GLY A 393 10.00 0.95 -3.59
C GLY A 393 9.57 2.43 -3.49
N LEU A 394 9.79 3.05 -2.33
CA LEU A 394 9.48 4.45 -1.98
C LEU A 394 10.31 5.52 -2.76
N LYS A 395 10.95 5.16 -3.88
CA LYS A 395 12.11 5.90 -4.41
C LYS A 395 11.80 7.30 -4.98
N PHE A 396 10.58 7.58 -5.45
CA PHE A 396 10.29 8.87 -6.11
C PHE A 396 10.15 10.04 -5.12
N LEU A 397 9.22 9.96 -4.15
CA LEU A 397 9.04 11.04 -3.16
C LEU A 397 10.19 11.14 -2.16
N GLU A 398 10.96 10.07 -1.98
CA GLU A 398 12.17 10.09 -1.16
C GLU A 398 13.38 10.68 -1.90
N ALA A 399 13.28 10.88 -3.22
CA ALA A 399 14.36 11.47 -3.99
C ALA A 399 14.67 12.88 -3.47
N ALA A 400 15.95 13.15 -3.20
CA ALA A 400 16.37 14.35 -2.49
C ALA A 400 15.91 15.65 -3.19
N HIS A 401 15.96 15.70 -4.52
CA HIS A 401 15.52 16.85 -5.31
C HIS A 401 14.00 17.05 -5.31
N VAL A 402 13.22 15.97 -5.30
CA VAL A 402 11.76 16.05 -5.14
C VAL A 402 11.43 16.60 -3.75
N LYS A 403 12.08 16.10 -2.69
CA LYS A 403 11.91 16.60 -1.32
C LYS A 403 12.26 18.07 -1.16
N ASP A 404 13.30 18.55 -1.84
CA ASP A 404 13.70 19.95 -1.80
C ASP A 404 12.58 20.87 -2.31
N VAL A 405 12.03 20.56 -3.48
CA VAL A 405 10.92 21.32 -4.08
C VAL A 405 9.67 21.27 -3.19
N LEU A 406 9.33 20.10 -2.65
CA LEU A 406 8.18 19.96 -1.74
C LEU A 406 8.36 20.75 -0.44
N CYS A 407 9.57 20.83 0.11
CA CYS A 407 9.84 21.63 1.31
C CYS A 407 9.71 23.14 1.04
N ILE A 408 10.08 23.62 -0.15
CA ILE A 408 9.85 25.03 -0.53
C ILE A 408 8.35 25.34 -0.53
N LEU A 409 7.55 24.48 -1.16
CA LEU A 409 6.09 24.62 -1.22
C LEU A 409 5.46 24.53 0.18
N ARG A 410 5.88 23.59 1.01
CA ARG A 410 5.41 23.45 2.39
C ARG A 410 5.72 24.67 3.25
N TRP A 411 6.92 25.24 3.12
CA TRP A 411 7.29 26.41 3.90
C TRP A 411 6.62 27.70 3.41
N ALA A 412 6.27 27.75 2.12
CA ALA A 412 5.41 28.79 1.58
C ALA A 412 3.98 28.67 2.15
N GLU A 413 3.44 27.45 2.27
CA GLU A 413 2.10 27.17 2.82
C GLU A 413 2.02 27.42 4.34
N ASN A 414 2.97 26.88 5.10
CA ASN A 414 3.08 27.04 6.54
C ASN A 414 4.47 27.62 6.90
N PRO A 415 4.57 28.93 7.17
CA PRO A 415 5.82 29.55 7.59
C PRO A 415 6.40 29.01 8.90
N ARG A 416 5.58 28.33 9.73
CA ARG A 416 5.99 27.69 11.00
C ARG A 416 6.52 26.27 10.81
N ASP A 417 6.52 25.73 9.59
CA ASP A 417 7.14 24.44 9.26
C ASP A 417 8.67 24.55 9.24
N ASP A 418 9.26 24.59 10.44
CA ASP A 418 10.72 24.70 10.61
C ASP A 418 11.47 23.52 9.98
N VAL A 419 10.84 22.34 9.85
CA VAL A 419 11.48 21.16 9.26
C VAL A 419 11.72 21.41 7.77
N ALA A 420 10.68 21.89 7.07
CA ALA A 420 10.79 22.31 5.68
C ALA A 420 11.76 23.50 5.54
N GLY A 421 11.61 24.53 6.38
CA GLY A 421 12.48 25.71 6.34
C GLY A 421 13.97 25.37 6.59
N PHE A 422 14.26 24.45 7.50
CA PHE A 422 15.62 24.03 7.81
C PHE A 422 16.28 23.33 6.63
N ARG A 423 15.52 22.52 5.89
CA ARG A 423 16.00 21.88 4.65
C ARG A 423 16.24 22.93 3.56
N VAL A 424 15.27 23.81 3.32
CA VAL A 424 15.34 24.82 2.26
C VAL A 424 16.49 25.79 2.47
N LEU A 425 16.74 26.25 3.70
CA LEU A 425 17.85 27.15 4.00
C LEU A 425 19.21 26.51 3.66
N GLN A 426 19.37 25.20 3.85
CA GLN A 426 20.61 24.49 3.54
C GLN A 426 20.87 24.30 2.04
N LEU A 427 19.89 24.57 1.19
CA LEU A 427 20.10 24.61 -0.26
C LEU A 427 20.99 25.77 -0.69
N LEU A 428 21.03 26.84 0.11
CA LEU A 428 21.77 28.05 -0.21
C LEU A 428 23.28 27.85 0.05
N PRO A 429 24.16 28.32 -0.85
CA PRO A 429 25.61 28.28 -0.63
C PRO A 429 26.01 28.95 0.69
N GLY A 430 26.83 28.27 1.49
CA GLY A 430 27.31 28.80 2.78
C GLY A 430 26.32 28.71 3.95
N MET A 431 25.09 28.23 3.73
CA MET A 431 24.09 28.05 4.81
C MET A 431 24.20 26.66 5.45
N GLY A 432 25.09 26.52 6.43
CA GLY A 432 25.20 25.30 7.21
C GLY A 432 24.11 25.12 8.29
N PRO A 433 24.03 23.93 8.93
CA PRO A 433 23.02 23.62 9.95
C PRO A 433 22.90 24.64 11.09
N ALA A 434 24.03 25.14 11.60
CA ALA A 434 24.03 26.10 12.70
C ALA A 434 23.41 27.45 12.28
N HIS A 435 23.70 27.90 11.06
CA HIS A 435 23.17 29.16 10.55
C HIS A 435 21.68 29.07 10.22
N ALA A 436 21.24 27.95 9.63
CA ALA A 436 19.83 27.70 9.34
C ALA A 436 18.98 27.69 10.63
N ARG A 437 19.43 27.05 11.71
CA ARG A 437 18.74 27.06 13.02
C ARG A 437 18.60 28.45 13.61
N ARG A 438 19.64 29.29 13.48
CA ARG A 438 19.61 30.67 13.98
C ARG A 438 18.56 31.52 13.27
N ILE A 439 18.41 31.35 11.96
CA ILE A 439 17.39 32.05 11.16
C ILE A 439 15.99 31.64 11.60
N LEU A 440 15.74 30.34 11.77
CA LEU A 440 14.42 29.82 12.14
C LEU A 440 14.04 30.11 13.60
N GLY A 441 14.99 30.04 14.53
CA GLY A 441 14.72 30.12 15.97
C GLY A 441 14.72 31.53 16.55
N GLU A 442 15.58 32.43 16.09
CA GLU A 442 15.83 33.73 16.75
C GLU A 442 15.35 34.94 15.94
N GLY A 443 14.62 34.72 14.83
CA GLY A 443 14.19 35.80 13.94
C GLY A 443 15.35 36.48 13.21
N GLY A 444 16.47 35.78 13.01
CA GLY A 444 17.62 36.30 12.28
C GLY A 444 17.36 36.43 10.78
N SER A 445 17.79 37.53 10.16
CA SER A 445 17.78 37.66 8.70
C SER A 445 18.98 36.92 8.08
N GLY A 446 18.75 36.05 7.10
CA GLY A 446 19.81 35.60 6.21
C GLY A 446 20.41 36.76 5.40
N LYS A 447 21.65 36.60 4.92
CA LYS A 447 22.36 37.56 4.07
C LYS A 447 22.77 36.89 2.76
N GLY A 448 22.87 37.66 1.68
CA GLY A 448 23.34 37.21 0.37
C GLY A 448 22.22 37.05 -0.67
N GLU A 449 22.59 37.11 -1.95
CA GLU A 449 21.67 37.12 -3.09
C GLU A 449 20.74 35.90 -3.13
N GLY A 450 21.26 34.70 -2.80
CA GLY A 450 20.45 33.48 -2.74
C GLY A 450 19.34 33.53 -1.69
N TYR A 451 19.60 34.11 -0.52
CA TYR A 451 18.58 34.27 0.53
C TYR A 451 17.51 35.31 0.15
N VAL A 452 17.92 36.42 -0.48
CA VAL A 452 16.98 37.44 -0.99
C VAL A 452 16.09 36.85 -2.09
N SER A 453 16.68 36.10 -3.02
CA SER A 453 15.96 35.38 -4.08
C SER A 453 14.96 34.37 -3.51
N LEU A 454 15.36 33.61 -2.48
CA LEU A 454 14.45 32.70 -1.77
C LEU A 454 13.27 33.43 -1.11
N CYS A 455 13.53 34.54 -0.43
CA CYS A 455 12.47 35.34 0.19
C CYS A 455 11.48 35.86 -0.87
N ALA A 456 11.99 36.37 -1.99
CA ALA A 456 11.16 36.82 -3.10
C ALA A 456 10.31 35.68 -3.70
N LEU A 457 10.87 34.47 -3.82
CA LEU A 457 10.09 33.29 -4.24
C LEU A 457 8.99 32.96 -3.24
N LEU A 458 9.31 32.89 -1.94
CA LEU A 458 8.32 32.57 -0.89
C LEU A 458 7.20 33.61 -0.83
N ASP A 459 7.52 34.90 -0.96
CA ASP A 459 6.53 35.97 -0.98
C ASP A 459 5.65 35.89 -2.23
N ALA A 460 6.24 35.60 -3.40
CA ALA A 460 5.46 35.39 -4.62
C ALA A 460 4.52 34.18 -4.50
N LEU A 461 4.98 33.08 -3.89
CA LEU A 461 4.14 31.90 -3.64
C LEU A 461 3.03 32.16 -2.64
N ARG A 462 3.27 32.98 -1.60
CA ARG A 462 2.28 33.30 -0.56
C ARG A 462 1.22 34.29 -1.04
N THR A 463 1.61 35.20 -1.93
CA THR A 463 0.71 36.22 -2.51
C THR A 463 -0.01 35.74 -3.76
N ALA A 464 0.44 34.64 -4.38
CA ALA A 464 -0.19 34.05 -5.54
C ALA A 464 -1.63 33.62 -5.25
N THR A 465 -2.57 34.11 -6.07
CA THR A 465 -3.99 33.74 -6.01
C THR A 465 -4.32 32.48 -6.82
N GLN A 466 -3.42 32.06 -7.71
CA GLN A 466 -3.58 30.87 -8.55
C GLN A 466 -2.52 29.81 -8.21
N TRP A 467 -2.95 28.55 -8.16
CA TRP A 467 -2.07 27.40 -7.97
C TRP A 467 -1.24 27.08 -9.23
N SER A 468 -1.86 27.23 -10.41
CA SER A 468 -1.23 26.93 -11.69
C SER A 468 0.09 27.69 -11.86
N GLY A 469 1.16 26.97 -12.19
CA GLY A 469 2.48 27.53 -12.45
C GLY A 469 3.38 27.73 -11.23
N GLN A 470 2.88 27.54 -10.00
CA GLN A 470 3.72 27.67 -8.78
C GLN A 470 4.88 26.68 -8.75
N ILE A 471 4.66 25.41 -9.14
CA ILE A 471 5.75 24.42 -9.21
C ILE A 471 6.78 24.82 -10.27
N GLY A 472 6.34 25.31 -11.43
CA GLY A 472 7.24 25.84 -12.45
C GLY A 472 8.12 26.99 -11.95
N MET A 473 7.59 27.88 -11.09
CA MET A 473 8.37 28.93 -10.42
C MET A 473 9.43 28.34 -9.47
N VAL A 474 9.03 27.38 -8.63
CA VAL A 474 9.96 26.72 -7.70
C VAL A 474 11.05 25.95 -8.45
N ARG A 475 10.68 25.22 -9.50
CA ARG A 475 11.60 24.45 -10.34
C ARG A 475 12.66 25.36 -10.96
N LYS A 476 12.25 26.47 -11.58
CA LYS A 476 13.18 27.46 -12.17
C LYS A 476 14.13 28.07 -11.14
N TRP A 477 13.64 28.34 -9.93
CA TRP A 477 14.49 28.84 -8.86
C TRP A 477 15.47 27.78 -8.35
N TYR A 478 15.04 26.52 -8.29
CA TYR A 478 15.81 25.41 -7.74
C TYR A 478 16.84 24.84 -8.73
N GLU A 479 16.63 24.97 -10.04
CA GLU A 479 17.47 24.43 -11.11
C GLU A 479 18.98 24.74 -10.95
N PRO A 480 19.43 25.99 -10.67
CA PRO A 480 20.84 26.27 -10.40
C PRO A 480 21.39 25.57 -9.13
N HIS A 481 20.53 25.31 -8.14
CA HIS A 481 20.91 24.55 -6.96
C HIS A 481 20.99 23.05 -7.25
N LEU A 482 20.10 22.52 -8.09
CA LEU A 482 20.09 21.13 -8.53
C LEU A 482 21.39 20.77 -9.25
N GLU A 483 21.83 21.59 -10.21
CA GLU A 483 23.08 21.41 -10.95
C GLU A 483 24.32 21.43 -10.05
N ARG A 484 24.30 22.25 -9.00
CA ARG A 484 25.41 22.37 -8.04
C ARG A 484 25.43 21.22 -7.02
N LEU A 485 24.27 20.73 -6.60
CA LEU A 485 24.15 19.78 -5.48
C LEU A 485 24.18 18.31 -5.94
N TYR A 486 23.84 18.02 -7.20
CA TYR A 486 23.66 16.64 -7.67
C TYR A 486 24.32 16.37 -9.03
N GLU A 487 24.99 15.24 -9.14
CA GLU A 487 25.39 14.66 -10.42
C GLU A 487 24.15 14.16 -11.20
N GLY A 488 24.17 14.30 -12.53
CA GLY A 488 23.07 13.87 -13.40
C GLY A 488 21.80 14.74 -13.32
N ALA A 489 21.97 16.06 -13.23
CA ALA A 489 20.86 17.02 -13.09
C ALA A 489 19.78 16.88 -14.17
N SER A 490 20.15 16.55 -15.41
CA SER A 490 19.20 16.36 -16.52
C SER A 490 18.13 15.29 -16.26
N VAL A 491 18.49 14.16 -15.64
CA VAL A 491 17.54 13.10 -15.29
C VAL A 491 16.61 13.56 -14.17
N ARG A 492 17.15 14.29 -13.18
CA ARG A 492 16.39 14.80 -12.03
C ARG A 492 15.42 15.92 -12.39
N ILE A 493 15.72 16.71 -13.42
CA ILE A 493 14.77 17.70 -13.96
C ILE A 493 13.50 17.00 -14.46
N GLY A 494 13.62 15.84 -15.12
CA GLY A 494 12.48 15.04 -15.56
C GLY A 494 11.54 14.64 -14.42
N ASP A 495 12.07 14.32 -13.24
CA ASP A 495 11.26 14.05 -12.05
C ASP A 495 10.48 15.30 -11.58
N LEU A 496 11.09 16.49 -11.69
CA LEU A 496 10.45 17.75 -11.31
C LEU A 496 9.39 18.20 -12.33
N GLU A 497 9.62 17.95 -13.63
CA GLU A 497 8.62 18.16 -14.68
C GLU A 497 7.42 17.22 -14.53
N THR A 498 7.70 15.99 -14.11
CA THR A 498 6.67 15.01 -13.74
C THR A 498 5.87 15.51 -12.54
N LEU A 499 6.53 16.01 -11.51
CA LEU A 499 5.89 16.63 -10.35
C LEU A 499 5.02 17.85 -10.74
N GLU A 500 5.52 18.71 -11.63
CA GLU A 500 4.78 19.84 -12.19
C GLU A 500 3.53 19.38 -12.97
N THR A 501 3.63 18.28 -13.72
CA THR A 501 2.49 17.70 -14.45
C THR A 501 1.45 17.13 -13.51
N LEU A 502 1.86 16.38 -12.49
CA LEU A 502 0.98 15.86 -11.45
C LEU A 502 0.20 16.98 -10.74
N SER A 503 0.88 18.10 -10.47
CA SER A 503 0.27 19.24 -9.75
C SER A 503 -0.96 19.85 -10.41
N LYS A 504 -1.07 19.74 -11.74
CA LYS A 504 -2.20 20.28 -12.53
C LYS A 504 -3.53 19.61 -12.20
N ASN A 505 -3.49 18.39 -11.66
CA ASN A 505 -4.67 17.63 -11.27
C ASN A 505 -5.22 18.04 -9.90
N HIS A 506 -4.58 18.99 -9.21
CA HIS A 506 -4.98 19.44 -7.89
C HIS A 506 -5.52 20.86 -7.91
N PRO A 507 -6.53 21.18 -7.08
CA PRO A 507 -7.17 22.50 -7.07
C PRO A 507 -6.35 23.57 -6.34
N SER A 508 -5.46 23.18 -5.41
CA SER A 508 -4.68 24.10 -4.57
C SER A 508 -3.33 23.50 -4.18
N ARG A 509 -2.40 24.37 -3.74
CA ARG A 509 -1.11 23.96 -3.17
C ARG A 509 -1.29 23.04 -1.95
N GLU A 510 -2.20 23.43 -1.07
CA GLU A 510 -2.55 22.67 0.14
C GLU A 510 -3.07 21.26 -0.17
N SER A 511 -4.00 21.14 -1.14
CA SER A 511 -4.47 19.83 -1.60
C SER A 511 -3.35 19.03 -2.25
N PHE A 512 -2.51 19.63 -3.09
CA PHE A 512 -1.38 18.94 -3.71
C PHE A 512 -0.38 18.39 -2.68
N LEU A 513 0.05 19.23 -1.74
CA LEU A 513 1.00 18.83 -0.68
C LEU A 513 0.42 17.75 0.22
N SER A 514 -0.83 17.92 0.65
CA SER A 514 -1.51 16.94 1.49
C SER A 514 -1.65 15.62 0.74
N ASP A 515 -2.14 15.64 -0.50
CA ASP A 515 -2.39 14.42 -1.26
C ASP A 515 -1.11 13.65 -1.57
N LEU A 516 -0.03 14.35 -1.93
CA LEU A 516 1.24 13.71 -2.27
C LEU A 516 1.90 13.06 -1.04
N THR A 517 1.78 13.69 0.13
CA THR A 517 2.22 13.09 1.40
C THR A 517 1.30 11.92 1.75
N LEU A 518 -0.02 12.09 1.69
CA LEU A 518 -0.97 11.09 2.19
C LEU A 518 -1.09 9.84 1.34
N ASP A 519 -0.97 10.00 0.02
CA ASP A 519 -1.05 8.90 -0.94
C ASP A 519 -0.02 9.13 -2.05
N PRO A 520 1.26 8.80 -1.80
CA PRO A 520 2.29 8.85 -2.82
C PRO A 520 1.83 8.07 -4.05
N PRO A 521 1.98 8.59 -5.28
CA PRO A 521 1.72 7.79 -6.46
C PRO A 521 2.59 6.52 -6.37
N GLU A 522 1.94 5.36 -6.23
CA GLU A 522 2.61 4.08 -5.95
C GLU A 522 3.51 3.60 -7.10
N ALA A 523 3.50 4.30 -8.24
CA ALA A 523 4.24 3.91 -9.41
C ALA A 523 4.70 5.13 -10.22
N LEU A 524 6.01 5.19 -10.50
CA LEU A 524 6.51 5.71 -11.78
C LEU A 524 5.90 4.93 -12.96
N GLY A 525 5.31 3.74 -12.72
CA GLY A 525 4.53 2.97 -13.70
C GLY A 525 3.20 3.60 -14.12
N ASP A 526 2.57 4.46 -13.31
CA ASP A 526 1.41 5.26 -13.78
C ASP A 526 1.85 6.38 -14.76
N LEU A 527 3.17 6.61 -14.84
CA LEU A 527 3.85 7.58 -15.69
C LEU A 527 4.83 6.92 -16.66
N ALA A 528 4.85 5.57 -16.72
CA ALA A 528 5.63 4.88 -17.72
C ALA A 528 5.08 5.33 -19.07
N ALA A 529 5.90 6.04 -19.83
CA ALA A 529 5.60 6.37 -21.22
C ALA A 529 5.19 5.08 -21.95
N ASP A 530 4.36 5.23 -22.99
CA ASP A 530 4.04 4.14 -23.92
C ASP A 530 5.33 3.34 -24.22
N PRO A 531 5.31 2.00 -24.10
CA PRO A 531 6.51 1.20 -24.27
C PRO A 531 7.20 1.59 -25.58
N LEU A 532 8.44 2.09 -25.48
CA LEU A 532 9.30 2.39 -26.63
C LEU A 532 9.90 1.09 -27.24
N ILE A 533 9.40 -0.07 -26.81
CA ILE A 533 9.81 -1.42 -27.21
C ILE A 533 8.53 -2.18 -27.59
N ASP A 534 8.61 -3.09 -28.56
CA ASP A 534 7.48 -3.89 -29.08
C ASP A 534 6.74 -4.77 -28.04
N GLU A 535 7.15 -4.76 -26.76
CA GLU A 535 6.65 -5.66 -25.70
C GLU A 535 6.29 -4.93 -24.39
N ASP A 536 5.22 -5.41 -23.72
CA ASP A 536 4.87 -5.05 -22.35
C ASP A 536 5.87 -5.63 -21.32
N TYR A 537 5.63 -5.43 -20.01
CA TYR A 537 6.55 -5.80 -18.93
C TYR A 537 5.98 -6.86 -17.96
N LEU A 538 6.86 -7.67 -17.37
CA LEU A 538 6.55 -8.62 -16.28
C LEU A 538 6.44 -7.89 -14.93
N ILE A 539 5.57 -8.37 -14.04
CA ILE A 539 5.33 -7.74 -12.73
C ILE A 539 6.06 -8.49 -11.60
N LEU A 540 6.94 -7.80 -10.89
CA LEU A 540 7.55 -8.27 -9.63
C LEU A 540 6.94 -7.47 -8.48
N SER A 541 6.41 -8.14 -7.45
CA SER A 541 5.78 -7.44 -6.33
C SER A 541 5.92 -8.19 -5.01
N THR A 542 5.98 -7.45 -3.90
CA THR A 542 5.79 -8.07 -2.59
C THR A 542 4.34 -8.51 -2.41
N ILE A 543 4.09 -9.57 -1.64
CA ILE A 543 2.72 -10.06 -1.37
C ILE A 543 1.83 -8.93 -0.80
N HIS A 544 2.38 -8.07 0.05
CA HIS A 544 1.68 -6.91 0.62
C HIS A 544 1.26 -5.91 -0.46
N SER A 545 2.15 -5.59 -1.40
CA SER A 545 1.88 -4.66 -2.51
C SER A 545 0.96 -5.27 -3.58
N ALA A 546 0.91 -6.60 -3.68
CA ALA A 546 0.04 -7.30 -4.62
C ALA A 546 -1.43 -7.41 -4.15
N LYS A 547 -1.73 -7.04 -2.90
CA LYS A 547 -3.10 -7.04 -2.39
C LYS A 547 -4.00 -6.14 -3.27
N GLY A 548 -5.19 -6.62 -3.58
CA GLY A 548 -6.13 -5.95 -4.50
C GLY A 548 -5.88 -6.22 -5.99
N GLN A 549 -4.68 -6.64 -6.37
CA GLN A 549 -4.32 -6.95 -7.77
C GLN A 549 -4.68 -8.40 -8.16
N GLU A 550 -4.57 -8.74 -9.44
CA GLU A 550 -4.85 -10.05 -10.00
C GLU A 550 -4.15 -10.24 -11.37
N TRP A 551 -3.72 -11.47 -11.65
CA TRP A 551 -3.00 -11.86 -12.86
C TRP A 551 -3.44 -13.23 -13.35
N ASP A 552 -3.27 -13.49 -14.64
CA ASP A 552 -3.64 -14.77 -15.25
C ASP A 552 -2.67 -15.88 -14.78
N VAL A 553 -1.37 -15.53 -14.67
CA VAL A 553 -0.31 -16.42 -14.17
C VAL A 553 0.39 -15.80 -12.95
N VAL A 554 0.53 -16.56 -11.87
CA VAL A 554 1.25 -16.13 -10.66
C VAL A 554 2.28 -17.17 -10.21
N TYR A 555 3.51 -16.71 -10.00
CA TYR A 555 4.59 -17.46 -9.35
C TYR A 555 4.80 -16.91 -7.93
N ILE A 556 4.83 -17.77 -6.91
CA ILE A 556 5.14 -17.39 -5.53
C ILE A 556 6.51 -17.93 -5.17
N LEU A 557 7.48 -17.03 -4.92
CA LEU A 557 8.84 -17.39 -4.55
C LEU A 557 8.92 -17.95 -3.13
N ASN A 558 9.86 -18.88 -2.91
CA ASN A 558 10.30 -19.32 -1.59
C ASN A 558 9.14 -19.74 -0.66
N VAL A 559 8.28 -20.64 -1.13
CA VAL A 559 7.17 -21.25 -0.35
C VAL A 559 7.71 -22.35 0.58
N VAL A 560 8.59 -21.91 1.49
CA VAL A 560 9.35 -22.72 2.44
C VAL A 560 9.33 -22.06 3.82
N ASP A 561 9.47 -22.86 4.88
CA ASP A 561 9.61 -22.37 6.25
C ASP A 561 10.88 -21.51 6.36
N GLY A 562 10.77 -20.37 7.04
CA GLY A 562 11.81 -19.33 7.13
C GLY A 562 11.59 -18.17 6.16
N CYS A 563 10.91 -18.43 5.04
CA CYS A 563 10.42 -17.39 4.12
C CYS A 563 8.92 -17.15 4.29
N ILE A 564 8.09 -18.20 4.28
CA ILE A 564 6.64 -18.15 4.49
C ILE A 564 6.27 -19.34 5.39
N PRO A 565 6.13 -19.18 6.72
CA PRO A 565 6.26 -17.92 7.45
C PRO A 565 7.71 -17.41 7.49
N SER A 566 7.86 -16.09 7.53
CA SER A 566 9.15 -15.46 7.83
C SER A 566 9.60 -15.78 9.24
N ASP A 567 10.88 -16.13 9.44
CA ASP A 567 11.44 -16.39 10.79
C ASP A 567 11.22 -15.22 11.76
N MET A 568 11.16 -14.00 11.24
CA MET A 568 10.91 -12.78 12.02
C MET A 568 9.45 -12.62 12.47
N ALA A 569 8.53 -13.45 11.97
CA ALA A 569 7.09 -13.41 12.22
C ALA A 569 6.57 -14.75 12.78
N THR A 570 7.38 -15.39 13.64
CA THR A 570 7.03 -16.65 14.32
C THR A 570 7.02 -16.54 15.84
N GLY A 571 7.10 -15.32 16.38
CA GLY A 571 7.19 -15.06 17.82
C GLY A 571 5.88 -15.27 18.58
N SER A 572 4.75 -15.21 17.88
CA SER A 572 3.42 -15.43 18.46
C SER A 572 2.50 -16.23 17.53
N LYS A 573 1.37 -16.72 18.06
CA LYS A 573 0.37 -17.43 17.26
C LYS A 573 -0.28 -16.48 16.25
N GLU A 574 -0.51 -15.23 16.65
CA GLU A 574 -1.14 -14.20 15.84
C GLU A 574 -0.29 -13.84 14.61
N GLU A 575 1.04 -13.74 14.78
CA GLU A 575 1.98 -13.52 13.67
C GLU A 575 1.98 -14.68 12.66
N ILE A 576 1.96 -15.92 13.16
CA ILE A 576 1.90 -17.12 12.30
C ILE A 576 0.59 -17.16 11.51
N GLU A 577 -0.53 -16.81 12.14
CA GLU A 577 -1.83 -16.72 11.45
C GLU A 577 -1.86 -15.60 10.40
N GLU A 578 -1.18 -14.47 10.64
CA GLU A 578 -1.01 -13.43 9.63
C GLU A 578 -0.16 -13.90 8.44
N GLU A 579 0.93 -14.64 8.67
CA GLU A 579 1.73 -15.22 7.60
C GLU A 579 0.95 -16.27 6.78
N ARG A 580 0.01 -17.00 7.41
CA ARG A 580 -0.94 -17.87 6.70
C ARG A 580 -1.86 -17.06 5.80
N ARG A 581 -2.41 -15.94 6.30
CA ARG A 581 -3.22 -14.99 5.51
C ARG A 581 -2.42 -14.40 4.35
N LEU A 582 -1.13 -14.10 4.54
CA LEU A 582 -0.24 -13.67 3.46
C LEU A 582 -0.14 -14.71 2.34
N LEU A 583 0.07 -15.98 2.68
CA LEU A 583 0.08 -17.05 1.67
C LEU A 583 -1.27 -17.15 0.94
N TYR A 584 -2.39 -17.12 1.67
CA TYR A 584 -3.72 -17.11 1.08
C TYR A 584 -3.95 -15.91 0.14
N VAL A 585 -3.52 -14.70 0.53
CA VAL A 585 -3.60 -13.51 -0.33
C VAL A 585 -2.81 -13.73 -1.61
N ALA A 586 -1.58 -14.25 -1.52
CA ALA A 586 -0.73 -14.53 -2.67
C ALA A 586 -1.37 -15.54 -3.63
N MET A 587 -1.88 -16.66 -3.11
CA MET A 587 -2.55 -17.69 -3.92
C MET A 587 -3.78 -17.15 -4.65
N THR A 588 -4.59 -16.32 -3.97
CA THR A 588 -5.81 -15.73 -4.54
C THR A 588 -5.57 -14.54 -5.48
N ARG A 589 -4.30 -14.21 -5.79
CA ARG A 589 -3.98 -13.26 -6.88
C ARG A 589 -4.07 -13.92 -8.26
N ALA A 590 -3.92 -15.24 -8.33
CA ALA A 590 -3.97 -16.00 -9.57
C ALA A 590 -5.41 -16.18 -10.08
N ARG A 591 -5.63 -15.95 -11.38
CA ARG A 591 -6.89 -16.29 -12.06
C ARG A 591 -6.87 -17.72 -12.59
N ASP A 592 -5.83 -18.09 -13.33
CA ASP A 592 -5.81 -19.32 -14.12
C ASP A 592 -4.69 -20.28 -13.73
N HIS A 593 -3.46 -19.78 -13.57
CA HIS A 593 -2.29 -20.61 -13.26
C HIS A 593 -1.56 -20.13 -12.01
N LEU A 594 -1.26 -21.05 -11.10
CA LEU A 594 -0.59 -20.78 -9.83
C LEU A 594 0.57 -21.75 -9.61
N TYR A 595 1.76 -21.20 -9.38
CA TYR A 595 2.99 -21.94 -9.13
C TYR A 595 3.58 -21.53 -7.77
N LEU A 596 3.81 -22.51 -6.90
CA LEU A 596 4.42 -22.33 -5.58
C LEU A 596 5.80 -22.97 -5.59
N LEU A 597 6.85 -22.14 -5.52
CA LEU A 597 8.22 -22.59 -5.70
C LEU A 597 8.87 -22.96 -4.36
N GLN A 598 9.55 -24.10 -4.31
CA GLN A 598 10.13 -24.69 -3.10
C GLN A 598 11.62 -24.98 -3.27
N PRO A 599 12.49 -23.96 -3.17
CA PRO A 599 13.93 -24.17 -3.19
C PRO A 599 14.38 -24.89 -1.92
N HIS A 600 15.11 -25.98 -2.08
CA HIS A 600 15.58 -26.78 -0.95
C HIS A 600 16.87 -26.26 -0.33
N ARG A 601 17.69 -25.53 -1.07
CA ARG A 601 18.99 -25.00 -0.61
C ARG A 601 19.09 -23.49 -0.80
N PHE A 602 19.53 -22.80 0.25
CA PHE A 602 19.82 -21.37 0.26
C PHE A 602 21.30 -21.15 0.54
N TYR A 603 22.01 -20.44 -0.33
CA TYR A 603 23.45 -20.22 -0.17
C TYR A 603 23.69 -18.92 0.63
N THR A 604 24.37 -19.01 1.78
CA THR A 604 24.68 -17.81 2.58
C THR A 604 26.03 -17.24 2.18
N GLY A 605 26.11 -15.92 1.92
CA GLY A 605 27.37 -15.24 1.58
C GLY A 605 28.43 -15.18 2.70
N SER A 606 28.14 -15.73 3.89
CA SER A 606 29.10 -15.78 5.00
C SER A 606 30.00 -17.02 4.88
N SER A 607 31.19 -16.81 4.32
CA SER A 607 32.29 -17.76 4.40
C SER A 607 32.78 -17.88 5.85
N ARG A 608 32.09 -18.68 6.67
CA ARG A 608 32.72 -19.28 7.85
C ARG A 608 33.60 -20.40 7.34
N ARG A 609 34.89 -20.33 7.67
CA ARG A 609 35.96 -21.19 7.15
C ARG A 609 35.75 -22.71 7.32
N ASN A 610 34.74 -23.15 8.10
CA ASN A 610 34.34 -24.54 8.33
C ASN A 610 32.78 -24.75 8.42
N GLY A 611 31.96 -23.85 7.86
CA GLY A 611 30.48 -24.03 7.85
C GLY A 611 29.96 -24.58 6.53
N ASP A 612 28.86 -25.34 6.56
CA ASP A 612 28.13 -25.71 5.34
C ASP A 612 27.78 -24.46 4.52
N ARG A 613 28.04 -24.50 3.22
CA ARG A 613 27.89 -23.35 2.30
C ARG A 613 26.43 -22.99 2.01
N HIS A 614 25.49 -23.81 2.49
CA HIS A 614 24.06 -23.66 2.27
C HIS A 614 23.23 -24.15 3.45
N VAL A 615 22.03 -23.60 3.60
CA VAL A 615 21.02 -24.01 4.58
C VAL A 615 19.89 -24.72 3.83
N TYR A 616 19.34 -25.77 4.44
CA TYR A 616 18.16 -26.45 3.92
C TYR A 616 16.89 -25.83 4.49
N ALA A 617 15.91 -25.54 3.63
CA ALA A 617 14.60 -25.07 4.03
C ALA A 617 13.54 -26.15 3.80
N PRO A 618 12.77 -26.55 4.85
CA PRO A 618 11.64 -27.44 4.65
C PRO A 618 10.49 -26.70 3.96
N ARG A 619 9.56 -27.45 3.35
CA ARG A 619 8.30 -26.90 2.85
C ARG A 619 7.59 -26.11 3.95
N THR A 620 6.91 -25.03 3.55
CA THR A 620 6.07 -24.25 4.46
C THR A 620 5.13 -25.13 5.27
N ARG A 621 5.06 -24.88 6.58
CA ARG A 621 4.09 -25.51 7.50
C ARG A 621 2.64 -25.19 7.16
N PHE A 622 2.38 -24.19 6.31
CA PHE A 622 1.03 -23.83 5.88
C PHE A 622 0.45 -24.80 4.85
N ILE A 623 1.28 -25.67 4.27
CA ILE A 623 0.85 -26.76 3.38
C ILE A 623 1.32 -28.09 4.01
N PRO A 624 0.63 -28.59 5.04
CA PRO A 624 0.93 -29.90 5.62
C PRO A 624 0.62 -31.02 4.63
N GLU A 625 1.03 -32.25 4.96
CA GLU A 625 0.91 -33.41 4.07
C GLU A 625 -0.53 -33.67 3.60
N ASP A 626 -1.51 -33.50 4.49
CA ASP A 626 -2.93 -33.70 4.18
C ASP A 626 -3.46 -32.74 3.10
N LEU A 627 -2.83 -31.58 2.93
CA LEU A 627 -3.22 -30.60 1.91
C LEU A 627 -2.57 -30.85 0.54
N LEU A 628 -1.60 -31.77 0.43
CA LEU A 628 -0.91 -32.04 -0.84
C LEU A 628 -1.84 -32.58 -1.93
N THR A 629 -3.00 -33.13 -1.56
CA THR A 629 -4.02 -33.59 -2.50
C THR A 629 -4.60 -32.47 -3.37
N TRP A 630 -4.51 -31.21 -2.91
CA TRP A 630 -4.96 -30.02 -3.62
C TRP A 630 -3.93 -29.45 -4.61
N PHE A 631 -2.72 -30.01 -4.65
CA PHE A 631 -1.63 -29.52 -5.50
C PHE A 631 -1.14 -30.62 -6.44
N GLU A 632 -0.67 -30.22 -7.62
CA GLU A 632 0.11 -31.08 -8.51
C GLU A 632 1.60 -30.89 -8.20
N LYS A 633 2.35 -31.98 -8.06
CA LYS A 633 3.79 -31.91 -7.74
C LYS A 633 4.61 -31.85 -9.01
N ALA A 634 5.51 -30.88 -9.10
CA ALA A 634 6.46 -30.74 -10.19
C ALA A 634 7.88 -30.54 -9.65
N ALA A 635 8.88 -30.71 -10.52
CA ALA A 635 10.28 -30.45 -10.19
C ALA A 635 10.88 -29.50 -11.23
N ALA A 636 11.57 -28.46 -10.76
CA ALA A 636 12.44 -27.66 -11.60
C ALA A 636 13.60 -28.56 -12.05
N ARG A 637 13.66 -28.86 -13.36
CA ARG A 637 14.80 -29.59 -13.92
C ARG A 637 16.01 -28.69 -13.79
N GLY A 638 16.94 -29.02 -12.89
CA GLY A 638 18.25 -28.41 -12.91
C GLY A 638 18.90 -28.74 -14.24
N GLY A 639 19.46 -27.75 -14.92
CA GLY A 639 20.33 -27.95 -16.08
C GLY A 639 21.60 -28.71 -15.67
N GLU A 640 21.48 -29.98 -15.34
CA GLU A 640 22.57 -30.92 -15.47
C GLU A 640 22.54 -31.32 -16.94
N ASN A 641 23.51 -30.81 -17.71
CA ASN A 641 23.93 -31.46 -18.94
C ASN A 641 24.22 -32.93 -18.57
N GLU A 642 23.24 -33.81 -18.75
CA GLU A 642 23.51 -35.21 -18.99
C GLU A 642 24.33 -35.22 -20.28
N ALA A 643 25.65 -35.22 -20.11
CA ALA A 643 26.55 -35.71 -21.12
C ALA A 643 26.15 -37.17 -21.35
N ALA A 644 25.22 -37.36 -22.29
CA ALA A 644 24.98 -38.64 -22.89
C ALA A 644 26.30 -39.06 -23.55
N GLU A 645 27.06 -39.90 -22.84
CA GLU A 645 28.01 -40.82 -23.45
C GLU A 645 27.23 -41.79 -24.33
N GLY A 646 26.82 -41.29 -25.49
CA GLY A 646 26.22 -42.03 -26.58
C GLY A 646 27.03 -41.72 -27.82
N GLY A 647 28.04 -42.55 -28.10
CA GLY A 647 28.85 -42.41 -29.29
C GLY A 647 27.98 -42.40 -30.54
N ASN A 648 28.03 -41.32 -31.32
CA ASN A 648 27.55 -41.33 -32.69
C ASN A 648 28.60 -40.68 -33.60
N ASN A 649 29.23 -41.55 -34.38
CA ASN A 649 30.26 -41.27 -35.35
C ASN A 649 29.59 -40.71 -36.62
N GLY A 650 29.36 -39.39 -36.67
CA GLY A 650 28.79 -38.69 -37.83
C GLY A 650 29.75 -37.61 -38.33
N GLY A 651 30.20 -37.74 -39.57
CA GLY A 651 31.28 -36.95 -40.18
C GLY A 651 31.16 -35.43 -40.00
N ARG A 652 32.25 -34.83 -39.50
CA ARG A 652 32.42 -33.37 -39.40
C ARG A 652 32.41 -32.74 -40.80
N ILE A 653 31.33 -32.02 -41.13
CA ILE A 653 31.33 -31.12 -42.28
C ILE A 653 32.17 -29.90 -41.91
N ASN A 654 33.21 -29.61 -42.70
CA ASN A 654 34.08 -28.45 -42.51
C ASN A 654 33.38 -27.18 -43.02
N VAL A 655 32.53 -26.60 -42.19
CA VAL A 655 31.79 -25.35 -42.46
C VAL A 655 32.76 -24.19 -42.76
N ALA A 656 33.96 -24.20 -42.19
CA ALA A 656 34.98 -23.17 -42.43
C ALA A 656 35.62 -23.25 -43.83
N ALA A 657 35.50 -24.36 -44.54
CA ALA A 657 35.89 -24.46 -45.96
C ALA A 657 34.79 -23.88 -46.87
N LYS A 658 33.52 -24.23 -46.61
CA LYS A 658 32.35 -23.69 -47.35
C LYS A 658 32.18 -22.18 -47.20
N LEU A 659 32.48 -21.63 -46.02
CA LEU A 659 32.43 -20.19 -45.77
C LEU A 659 33.55 -19.42 -46.49
N ARG A 660 34.66 -20.07 -46.85
CA ARG A 660 35.76 -19.43 -47.60
C ARG A 660 35.48 -19.36 -49.10
N GLU A 661 34.83 -20.39 -49.66
CA GLU A 661 34.41 -20.42 -51.07
C GLU A 661 33.32 -19.39 -51.41
N MET A 662 32.57 -18.90 -50.43
CA MET A 662 31.54 -17.87 -50.64
C MET A 662 32.08 -16.48 -50.97
N TRP A 663 33.38 -16.24 -50.77
CA TRP A 663 34.02 -14.93 -50.95
C TRP A 663 35.17 -14.94 -51.96
N THR A 664 35.21 -15.95 -52.84
CA THR A 664 36.15 -16.04 -53.98
C THR A 664 35.45 -16.02 -55.32
#